data_AF-A0A1J4JM57-F1
#
_entry.id   AF-A0A1J4JM57-F1
#
_cell.length_a   1.000
_cell.length_b   1.000
_cell.length_c   1.000
_cell.angle_alpha   90.00
_cell.angle_beta   90.00
_cell.angle_gamma   90.00
#
_symmetry.space_group_name_H-M   'P 1'
#
loop_
_entity.id
_entity.type
_entity.pdbx_description
1 polymer ?
#
loop_
_entity_poly.entity_id
_entity_poly.type
_entity_poly.pdbx_seq_one_letter_code
_entity_poly.pdbx_strand_id
1 'polypeptide(L)'
;MNIPPALNANGPGRPNNLIPPPLGARLGAGILPPLGAGIPPPIHGVRPGAGAQVGAIPGVGTTKSAGPNLGSSIGAPPMVGAGSQNFPPRGPPQAGPVGLTPIGAPPNVGLTSSIGPGPTIGIHANVGVHSSPGAPIGAGANIGAGANIGAGANIGAGANVGVGANIGVGANIGVGSQIKSGNESHSVSIPPPVVPSSAQQSTPTPAPTPAPSPAPVPAKIDTPISAPPQAAPAVQKAQQEKPATTVLASQVGKIVNEAPPVITTTKFSGQTPSLSATSGISDIPQLKLQPFPEPEAKSDKYIVISPNMSIKNAIDTVPENTTIIIKEGKYSECLRITKTLRFIADGKVSLRSDGSGEVILSNAPFVSFDGFSIKQKLSRARGSVMTTSGSLLLNNCKLGTTSAITIQAKGESIVRIKGCLVCGANCSALVLTQKAQIECVETSFVNSKTTIVSLKGQTLSNFKQCIFDQCPRGGINVLESAQVVIDSCKFIECSAEIGSDGEICLIKGTTVENNAVIRIVGRSTASLVNNQIRGSTVDLRDNSSVKLSNNTYNNGKLLVWGSSSAESTRESFSGTIDAAIGVTGDAKLRIKNANIGNISGCGIVSYGTSRLDAESCNFREIQQTACLCHSGCDATLTDCVIQGCKEEAIIVNNASNTEFVRVSIKNCNSTSCEIADSNYCTIKDCKFENSKRCGLVIVNSRAEIENSTISSNEFSGIHLSNSKLHIKAGAISQNVKGGIFSCQNSTIEIESTQFTGNGWAAIHVENHSQLTLNGSTFTSNALALNIAGQGTIENCNFVQQNQSAAVQVTGNVNINECNFNENSIACTISDGGNCQINDSKFTLSGTHIEDVRSSDCTCINCEFSKAKNEVGIHVAENSRLTLRECNISSSKLAAVSAEAEINMTGCKIVQSGRIGLLCGDGSNGSVHQNEFESNGDCSVQCIGGSVKIIENKLLKNNKFGVFMSAKSSPAVEGNIFEKNKLANIWRE
;
A
#
# COMPACT_ATOMS: atom_id res chain seq x y z
N MET A 1 55.78 -30.32 -46.51
CA MET A 1 56.56 -30.93 -45.39
C MET A 1 55.71 -32.04 -44.77
N ASN A 2 56.24 -32.80 -43.81
CA ASN A 2 55.91 -34.21 -43.60
C ASN A 2 54.52 -34.54 -43.00
N ILE A 3 54.19 -35.83 -43.09
CA ILE A 3 52.94 -36.58 -42.86
C ILE A 3 53.37 -37.95 -42.26
N PRO A 4 52.60 -38.75 -41.46
CA PRO A 4 51.37 -38.52 -40.67
C PRO A 4 51.67 -38.79 -39.14
N PRO A 5 50.95 -39.57 -38.28
CA PRO A 5 49.97 -40.67 -38.47
C PRO A 5 48.49 -40.29 -38.26
N ALA A 6 47.58 -41.15 -38.71
CA ALA A 6 46.13 -41.07 -38.45
C ALA A 6 45.70 -41.95 -37.26
N LEU A 7 44.49 -41.72 -36.73
CA LEU A 7 43.84 -42.62 -35.77
C LEU A 7 42.33 -42.77 -36.07
N ASN A 8 41.80 -43.95 -35.73
CA ASN A 8 40.55 -44.52 -36.25
C ASN A 8 39.27 -43.71 -36.00
N ALA A 9 38.31 -43.88 -36.92
CA ALA A 9 36.90 -43.71 -36.62
C ALA A 9 36.38 -44.89 -35.77
N ASN A 10 35.63 -44.60 -34.71
CA ASN A 10 34.52 -45.43 -34.21
C ASN A 10 33.81 -44.71 -33.04
N GLY A 11 32.53 -44.41 -33.22
CA GLY A 11 31.67 -43.79 -32.20
C GLY A 11 30.59 -42.94 -32.85
N PRO A 12 29.30 -43.14 -32.52
CA PRO A 12 28.23 -42.27 -33.03
C PRO A 12 28.40 -40.86 -32.47
N GLY A 13 28.28 -39.85 -33.35
CA GLY A 13 28.28 -38.45 -32.93
C GLY A 13 27.12 -38.19 -31.96
N ARG A 14 27.41 -37.52 -30.85
CA ARG A 14 26.33 -36.98 -29.99
C ARG A 14 25.65 -35.86 -30.77
N PRO A 15 24.30 -35.84 -30.89
CA PRO A 15 23.60 -34.71 -31.48
C PRO A 15 23.82 -33.44 -30.64
N ASN A 16 23.60 -32.28 -31.25
CA ASN A 16 23.66 -30.99 -30.56
C ASN A 16 22.69 -30.95 -29.39
N ASN A 17 23.08 -30.28 -28.30
CA ASN A 17 22.19 -29.99 -27.18
C ASN A 17 21.16 -28.92 -27.60
N LEU A 18 20.09 -29.35 -28.28
CA LEU A 18 18.81 -28.66 -28.23
C LEU A 18 18.46 -28.45 -26.75
N ILE A 19 18.09 -27.22 -26.38
CA ILE A 19 17.56 -26.97 -25.03
C ILE A 19 16.20 -27.66 -24.97
N PRO A 20 16.01 -28.72 -24.15
CA PRO A 20 14.72 -29.39 -24.09
C PRO A 20 13.69 -28.44 -23.47
N PRO A 21 12.46 -28.36 -24.00
CA PRO A 21 11.36 -27.80 -23.22
C PRO A 21 11.20 -28.62 -21.93
N PRO A 22 10.87 -28.00 -20.79
CA PRO A 22 10.65 -28.75 -19.55
C PRO A 22 9.54 -29.77 -19.77
N LEU A 23 9.82 -31.03 -19.40
CA LEU A 23 8.90 -32.17 -19.55
C LEU A 23 7.49 -31.80 -19.06
N GLY A 24 6.51 -31.98 -19.94
CA GLY A 24 5.18 -31.39 -19.82
C GLY A 24 4.46 -31.68 -18.50
N ALA A 25 4.58 -30.74 -17.56
CA ALA A 25 3.78 -30.74 -16.36
C ALA A 25 2.32 -30.42 -16.73
N ARG A 26 1.39 -31.34 -16.45
CA ARG A 26 -0.03 -31.00 -16.35
C ARG A 26 -0.22 -30.12 -15.12
N LEU A 27 0.00 -28.82 -15.28
CA LEU A 27 -0.21 -27.82 -14.24
C LEU A 27 -1.72 -27.64 -14.00
N GLY A 28 -2.25 -28.46 -13.10
CA GLY A 28 -3.35 -28.00 -12.24
C GLY A 28 -2.90 -26.76 -11.48
N ALA A 29 -3.81 -25.82 -11.25
CA ALA A 29 -3.45 -24.44 -10.92
C ALA A 29 -2.65 -24.27 -9.61
N GLY A 30 -1.58 -23.48 -9.69
CA GLY A 30 -1.06 -22.70 -8.57
C GLY A 30 0.33 -23.04 -8.03
N ILE A 31 0.94 -22.01 -7.44
CA ILE A 31 2.06 -22.01 -6.48
C ILE A 31 3.49 -22.17 -7.05
N LEU A 32 4.33 -21.18 -6.71
CA LEU A 32 5.78 -21.13 -6.93
C LEU A 32 6.53 -22.12 -6.02
N PRO A 33 7.67 -22.71 -6.44
CA PRO A 33 8.44 -23.62 -5.61
C PRO A 33 9.15 -22.91 -4.44
N PRO A 34 9.13 -23.48 -3.21
CA PRO A 34 9.88 -22.93 -2.07
C PRO A 34 11.38 -23.23 -2.18
N LEU A 35 12.21 -22.31 -1.67
CA LEU A 35 13.67 -22.39 -1.66
C LEU A 35 14.20 -23.25 -0.50
N GLY A 36 15.38 -23.86 -0.69
CA GLY A 36 16.10 -24.61 0.35
C GLY A 36 17.62 -24.39 0.33
N ALA A 37 18.15 -23.95 1.48
CA ALA A 37 19.55 -23.95 1.94
C ALA A 37 20.70 -23.66 0.93
N GLY A 38 21.45 -22.58 1.18
CA GLY A 38 22.65 -22.22 0.41
C GLY A 38 23.96 -22.88 0.89
N ILE A 39 25.02 -22.75 0.07
CA ILE A 39 26.39 -23.19 0.34
C ILE A 39 27.35 -22.00 0.10
N PRO A 40 28.31 -21.69 0.99
CA PRO A 40 29.26 -20.58 0.81
C PRO A 40 30.36 -20.87 -0.23
N PRO A 41 31.05 -19.84 -0.78
CA PRO A 41 31.88 -19.97 -1.97
C PRO A 41 33.31 -20.50 -1.72
N PRO A 42 33.93 -21.20 -2.69
CA PRO A 42 35.34 -21.56 -2.66
C PRO A 42 36.25 -20.42 -3.16
N ILE A 43 37.41 -20.25 -2.53
CA ILE A 43 38.51 -19.41 -3.00
C ILE A 43 39.64 -20.33 -3.53
N HIS A 44 40.36 -19.90 -4.57
CA HIS A 44 41.50 -20.63 -5.13
C HIS A 44 42.64 -20.84 -4.11
N GLY A 45 43.24 -22.04 -4.04
CA GLY A 45 44.53 -22.21 -3.35
C GLY A 45 45.09 -23.64 -3.19
N VAL A 46 46.11 -23.97 -4.00
CA VAL A 46 47.23 -24.90 -3.69
C VAL A 46 46.92 -26.43 -3.67
N ARG A 47 47.99 -27.23 -3.83
CA ARG A 47 48.04 -28.70 -4.01
C ARG A 47 48.36 -29.46 -2.69
N PRO A 48 48.22 -30.80 -2.63
CA PRO A 48 48.03 -31.54 -1.38
C PRO A 48 49.29 -31.94 -0.62
N GLY A 49 49.11 -32.24 0.68
CA GLY A 49 50.03 -32.96 1.57
C GLY A 49 49.35 -34.17 2.23
N ALA A 50 50.13 -35.07 2.85
CA ALA A 50 49.67 -36.39 3.29
C ALA A 50 49.59 -36.58 4.83
N GLY A 51 48.93 -37.66 5.26
CA GLY A 51 48.80 -38.09 6.67
C GLY A 51 47.32 -38.25 7.07
N ALA A 52 46.71 -39.37 7.50
CA ALA A 52 47.06 -40.74 7.90
C ALA A 52 46.65 -41.04 9.36
N GLN A 53 45.86 -42.10 9.55
CA GLN A 53 45.64 -42.85 10.81
C GLN A 53 44.91 -42.11 11.99
N VAL A 54 44.32 -42.76 13.02
CA VAL A 54 43.78 -44.14 13.23
C VAL A 54 42.77 -44.13 14.39
N GLY A 55 41.77 -45.04 14.35
CA GLY A 55 41.07 -45.57 15.55
C GLY A 55 39.92 -44.73 16.12
N ALA A 56 39.09 -45.25 17.04
CA ALA A 56 38.79 -46.66 17.36
C ALA A 56 37.43 -46.78 18.09
N ILE A 57 36.71 -47.89 17.81
CA ILE A 57 35.50 -48.42 18.48
C ILE A 57 35.83 -48.98 19.90
N PRO A 58 34.88 -49.46 20.75
CA PRO A 58 33.39 -49.44 20.72
C PRO A 58 32.70 -49.11 22.09
N GLY A 59 31.36 -49.27 22.20
CA GLY A 59 30.75 -49.68 23.50
C GLY A 59 29.24 -49.47 23.76
N VAL A 60 28.43 -50.54 23.61
CA VAL A 60 27.28 -51.03 24.44
C VAL A 60 26.37 -50.02 25.21
N GLY A 61 25.03 -50.12 25.24
CA GLY A 61 24.07 -51.04 24.60
C GLY A 61 22.70 -51.13 25.33
N THR A 62 21.66 -51.69 24.67
CA THR A 62 20.40 -52.35 25.17
C THR A 62 19.61 -51.76 26.39
N THR A 63 18.26 -51.66 26.43
CA THR A 63 17.23 -52.69 26.13
C THR A 63 15.81 -52.15 25.77
N LYS A 64 15.01 -53.02 25.12
CA LYS A 64 13.56 -53.36 25.25
C LYS A 64 12.77 -52.80 26.49
N SER A 65 11.43 -52.65 26.53
CA SER A 65 10.30 -53.10 25.64
C SER A 65 8.90 -52.53 26.01
N ALA A 66 7.93 -52.64 25.07
CA ALA A 66 6.45 -52.79 25.24
C ALA A 66 5.53 -51.57 25.59
N GLY A 67 4.25 -51.69 25.20
CA GLY A 67 3.07 -50.86 25.59
C GLY A 67 1.91 -51.76 26.06
N PRO A 68 0.60 -51.47 25.89
CA PRO A 68 -0.08 -50.30 25.28
C PRO A 68 -1.34 -49.80 26.09
N ASN A 69 -2.35 -49.22 25.41
CA ASN A 69 -3.80 -49.11 25.75
C ASN A 69 -4.42 -47.92 26.55
N LEU A 70 -5.52 -47.40 25.96
CA LEU A 70 -6.84 -47.00 26.51
C LEU A 70 -6.99 -45.99 27.68
N GLY A 71 -8.08 -45.18 27.67
CA GLY A 71 -8.60 -44.51 28.88
C GLY A 71 -9.43 -43.24 28.67
N SER A 72 -10.75 -43.35 28.65
CA SER A 72 -11.73 -42.27 28.41
C SER A 72 -12.08 -41.37 29.62
N SER A 73 -12.24 -40.06 29.33
CA SER A 73 -13.38 -39.16 29.70
C SER A 73 -13.66 -38.65 31.14
N ILE A 74 -14.50 -37.58 31.17
CA ILE A 74 -15.28 -36.95 32.28
C ILE A 74 -14.56 -35.89 33.14
N GLY A 75 -15.23 -34.73 33.34
CA GLY A 75 -14.90 -33.72 34.36
C GLY A 75 -15.25 -32.27 33.95
N ALA A 76 -16.25 -31.64 34.58
CA ALA A 76 -16.73 -30.27 34.30
C ALA A 76 -16.50 -29.32 35.52
N PRO A 77 -16.79 -28.00 35.45
CA PRO A 77 -16.11 -26.96 36.24
C PRO A 77 -16.79 -26.60 37.59
N PRO A 78 -16.19 -25.65 38.34
CA PRO A 78 -16.93 -24.40 38.61
C PRO A 78 -16.08 -23.10 38.46
N MET A 79 -16.69 -21.95 38.75
CA MET A 79 -16.13 -20.59 38.55
C MET A 79 -15.84 -19.82 39.87
N VAL A 80 -15.34 -18.57 39.70
CA VAL A 80 -15.41 -17.40 40.60
C VAL A 80 -14.23 -17.18 41.56
N GLY A 81 -13.66 -15.97 41.51
CA GLY A 81 -12.72 -15.43 42.50
C GLY A 81 -11.93 -14.23 41.96
N ALA A 82 -12.02 -13.06 42.59
CA ALA A 82 -11.29 -11.85 42.18
C ALA A 82 -10.19 -11.48 43.20
N GLY A 83 -9.11 -10.86 42.73
CA GLY A 83 -8.05 -10.34 43.59
C GLY A 83 -7.02 -9.50 42.83
N SER A 84 -6.80 -8.26 43.27
CA SER A 84 -5.87 -7.31 42.66
C SER A 84 -4.73 -6.96 43.61
N GLN A 85 -3.47 -7.07 43.16
CA GLN A 85 -2.30 -6.42 43.76
C GLN A 85 -1.26 -6.05 42.70
N ASN A 86 -0.47 -5.01 42.98
CA ASN A 86 0.59 -4.47 42.12
C ASN A 86 1.96 -5.08 42.48
N PHE A 87 2.82 -5.32 41.49
CA PHE A 87 4.30 -5.24 41.59
C PHE A 87 4.93 -5.15 40.16
N PRO A 88 6.23 -4.85 39.98
CA PRO A 88 6.75 -4.15 38.78
C PRO A 88 7.05 -5.05 37.57
N PRO A 89 7.26 -4.48 36.37
CA PRO A 89 7.42 -5.27 35.15
C PRO A 89 8.67 -6.15 35.14
N ARG A 90 8.48 -7.44 34.85
CA ARG A 90 9.52 -8.31 34.28
C ARG A 90 9.51 -8.16 32.76
N GLY A 91 10.69 -8.27 32.15
CA GLY A 91 10.85 -8.21 30.69
C GLY A 91 10.16 -9.35 29.95
N PRO A 92 9.96 -9.22 28.62
CA PRO A 92 9.27 -10.22 27.82
C PRO A 92 10.03 -11.57 27.81
N PRO A 93 9.33 -12.72 27.91
CA PRO A 93 9.96 -14.03 27.85
C PRO A 93 10.47 -14.34 26.44
N GLN A 94 11.64 -14.95 26.35
CA GLN A 94 12.11 -15.55 25.09
C GLN A 94 11.31 -16.81 24.77
N ALA A 95 10.67 -16.85 23.60
CA ALA A 95 10.11 -18.08 23.06
C ALA A 95 11.19 -18.86 22.31
N GLY A 96 11.46 -20.10 22.74
CA GLY A 96 12.29 -21.04 21.97
C GLY A 96 11.58 -21.57 20.72
N PRO A 97 12.31 -22.16 19.76
CA PRO A 97 11.73 -22.69 18.53
C PRO A 97 10.82 -23.90 18.82
N VAL A 98 9.57 -23.82 18.37
CA VAL A 98 8.61 -24.94 18.40
C VAL A 98 8.58 -25.60 17.02
N GLY A 99 8.62 -26.93 16.98
CA GLY A 99 8.76 -27.71 15.74
C GLY A 99 7.54 -27.62 14.81
N LEU A 100 7.81 -27.70 13.50
CA LEU A 100 6.81 -27.66 12.44
C LEU A 100 6.20 -29.04 12.12
N THR A 101 4.90 -29.07 11.89
CA THR A 101 4.16 -30.15 11.21
C THR A 101 3.35 -29.53 10.05
N PRO A 102 2.91 -30.31 9.03
CA PRO A 102 2.65 -29.76 7.69
C PRO A 102 1.36 -28.93 7.53
N ILE A 103 1.32 -28.22 6.40
CA ILE A 103 0.51 -27.03 6.12
C ILE A 103 -0.98 -27.33 5.85
N GLY A 104 -1.85 -26.49 6.40
CA GLY A 104 -3.18 -26.17 5.86
C GLY A 104 -3.28 -24.67 5.56
N ALA A 105 -4.18 -24.26 4.65
CA ALA A 105 -4.26 -22.86 4.20
C ALA A 105 -4.78 -21.92 5.31
N PRO A 106 -4.19 -20.71 5.50
CA PRO A 106 -4.68 -19.75 6.48
C PRO A 106 -6.11 -19.25 6.15
N PRO A 107 -6.88 -18.80 7.14
CA PRO A 107 -8.23 -18.27 6.91
C PRO A 107 -8.18 -16.95 6.14
N ASN A 108 -9.22 -16.67 5.35
CA ASN A 108 -9.27 -15.49 4.49
C ASN A 108 -10.07 -14.38 5.19
N VAL A 109 -9.40 -13.26 5.48
CA VAL A 109 -9.87 -12.21 6.40
C VAL A 109 -10.00 -10.90 5.63
N GLY A 110 -11.23 -10.36 5.56
CA GLY A 110 -11.53 -9.18 4.74
C GLY A 110 -10.95 -7.88 5.31
N LEU A 111 -10.52 -6.98 4.41
CA LEU A 111 -9.86 -5.70 4.71
C LEU A 111 -10.66 -4.68 5.57
N THR A 112 -11.92 -4.97 5.90
CA THR A 112 -12.77 -4.16 6.79
C THR A 112 -12.92 -4.74 8.20
N SER A 113 -12.35 -5.92 8.47
CA SER A 113 -12.58 -6.66 9.71
C SER A 113 -11.68 -6.22 10.86
N SER A 114 -12.23 -6.26 12.08
CA SER A 114 -11.50 -5.97 13.31
C SER A 114 -11.61 -7.15 14.26
N ILE A 115 -10.54 -7.94 14.35
CA ILE A 115 -10.45 -9.13 15.18
C ILE A 115 -9.84 -8.73 16.53
N GLY A 116 -10.65 -8.72 17.59
CA GLY A 116 -10.14 -8.56 18.96
C GLY A 116 -9.21 -9.71 19.38
N PRO A 117 -8.31 -9.54 20.36
CA PRO A 117 -7.40 -10.61 20.79
C PRO A 117 -8.13 -11.85 21.32
N GLY A 118 -7.59 -13.04 21.01
CA GLY A 118 -8.02 -14.33 21.59
C GLY A 118 -9.00 -15.26 20.84
N PRO A 119 -9.59 -14.96 19.66
CA PRO A 119 -10.44 -15.92 18.96
C PRO A 119 -9.61 -16.94 18.15
N THR A 120 -10.04 -18.20 18.16
CA THR A 120 -9.56 -19.24 17.24
C THR A 120 -10.42 -19.25 15.98
N ILE A 121 -9.77 -19.19 14.81
CA ILE A 121 -10.40 -19.26 13.50
C ILE A 121 -9.97 -20.56 12.82
N GLY A 122 -10.94 -21.37 12.39
CA GLY A 122 -10.71 -22.62 11.69
C GLY A 122 -10.20 -22.41 10.25
N ILE A 123 -9.47 -23.42 9.76
CA ILE A 123 -8.94 -23.48 8.39
C ILE A 123 -10.09 -23.29 7.38
N HIS A 124 -9.84 -22.54 6.30
CA HIS A 124 -10.81 -22.21 5.24
C HIS A 124 -12.06 -21.39 5.67
N ALA A 125 -12.07 -20.73 6.83
CA ALA A 125 -13.12 -19.76 7.15
C ALA A 125 -12.93 -18.44 6.36
N ASN A 126 -14.04 -17.83 5.92
CA ASN A 126 -14.09 -16.51 5.28
C ASN A 126 -14.76 -15.51 6.23
N VAL A 127 -14.07 -14.42 6.59
CA VAL A 127 -14.45 -13.58 7.75
C VAL A 127 -14.41 -12.07 7.43
N GLY A 128 -15.57 -11.39 7.46
CA GLY A 128 -15.72 -9.95 7.17
C GLY A 128 -16.26 -9.08 8.30
N VAL A 129 -16.00 -9.42 9.57
CA VAL A 129 -16.73 -8.88 10.74
C VAL A 129 -15.98 -7.89 11.63
N HIS A 130 -16.75 -7.16 12.42
CA HIS A 130 -16.30 -6.69 13.74
C HIS A 130 -16.55 -7.79 14.78
N SER A 131 -15.50 -8.46 15.25
CA SER A 131 -15.59 -9.50 16.29
C SER A 131 -14.99 -9.04 17.61
N SER A 132 -15.77 -9.21 18.69
CA SER A 132 -15.29 -8.99 20.05
C SER A 132 -14.32 -10.11 20.47
N PRO A 133 -13.42 -9.85 21.45
CA PRO A 133 -12.51 -10.86 22.00
C PRO A 133 -13.21 -12.17 22.38
N GLY A 134 -12.58 -13.30 22.05
CA GLY A 134 -12.96 -14.64 22.54
C GLY A 134 -14.19 -15.30 21.87
N ALA A 135 -14.52 -14.98 20.62
CA ALA A 135 -15.54 -15.69 19.83
C ALA A 135 -14.89 -16.69 18.85
N PRO A 136 -14.95 -18.03 19.07
CA PRO A 136 -14.34 -19.01 18.17
C PRO A 136 -15.20 -19.28 16.92
N ILE A 137 -14.54 -19.45 15.79
CA ILE A 137 -15.16 -19.66 14.47
C ILE A 137 -14.66 -20.98 13.89
N GLY A 138 -15.57 -21.91 13.63
CA GLY A 138 -15.27 -23.22 13.06
C GLY A 138 -14.79 -23.17 11.60
N ALA A 139 -14.09 -24.23 11.19
CA ALA A 139 -13.55 -24.37 9.83
C ALA A 139 -14.65 -24.26 8.76
N GLY A 140 -14.32 -23.64 7.62
CA GLY A 140 -15.24 -23.50 6.48
C GLY A 140 -16.49 -22.62 6.71
N ALA A 141 -16.59 -21.90 7.83
CA ALA A 141 -17.68 -20.95 8.05
C ALA A 141 -17.51 -19.70 7.17
N ASN A 142 -18.61 -19.18 6.62
CA ASN A 142 -18.62 -17.95 5.81
C ASN A 142 -19.41 -16.87 6.52
N ILE A 143 -18.77 -15.75 6.83
CA ILE A 143 -19.37 -14.65 7.58
C ILE A 143 -19.25 -13.35 6.76
N GLY A 144 -20.39 -12.88 6.26
CA GLY A 144 -20.50 -11.74 5.37
C GLY A 144 -20.06 -10.41 6.02
N ALA A 145 -19.72 -9.46 5.16
CA ALA A 145 -19.22 -8.14 5.56
C ALA A 145 -20.17 -7.44 6.56
N GLY A 146 -19.59 -6.79 7.57
CA GLY A 146 -20.33 -5.93 8.51
C GLY A 146 -21.30 -6.67 9.45
N ALA A 147 -21.28 -8.00 9.50
CA ALA A 147 -21.95 -8.73 10.58
C ALA A 147 -21.25 -8.47 11.92
N ASN A 148 -22.03 -8.36 13.00
CA ASN A 148 -21.53 -8.09 14.35
C ASN A 148 -21.61 -9.37 15.19
N ILE A 149 -20.50 -9.77 15.80
CA ILE A 149 -20.43 -10.96 16.66
C ILE A 149 -20.06 -10.54 18.09
N GLY A 150 -21.03 -10.72 19.01
CA GLY A 150 -20.85 -10.48 20.43
C GLY A 150 -19.81 -11.42 21.07
N ALA A 151 -19.18 -10.96 22.14
CA ALA A 151 -18.15 -11.73 22.85
C ALA A 151 -18.65 -13.11 23.28
N GLY A 152 -17.78 -14.12 23.19
CA GLY A 152 -18.10 -15.50 23.60
C GLY A 152 -19.15 -16.23 22.75
N ALA A 153 -19.60 -15.67 21.63
CA ALA A 153 -20.45 -16.39 20.68
C ALA A 153 -19.64 -17.46 19.93
N ASN A 154 -20.18 -18.67 19.81
CA ASN A 154 -19.54 -19.80 19.15
C ASN A 154 -20.18 -20.04 17.78
N ILE A 155 -19.38 -19.96 16.70
CA ILE A 155 -19.85 -20.23 15.34
C ILE A 155 -19.35 -21.61 14.89
N GLY A 156 -20.26 -22.55 14.65
CA GLY A 156 -19.95 -23.90 14.19
C GLY A 156 -19.33 -23.94 12.80
N ALA A 157 -18.61 -25.04 12.50
CA ALA A 157 -18.03 -25.28 11.18
C ALA A 157 -19.09 -25.24 10.06
N GLY A 158 -18.73 -24.71 8.90
CA GLY A 158 -19.63 -24.61 7.74
C GLY A 158 -20.88 -23.73 7.92
N ALA A 159 -21.00 -22.96 9.03
CA ALA A 159 -22.11 -22.04 9.21
C ALA A 159 -21.98 -20.81 8.30
N ASN A 160 -23.10 -20.36 7.73
CA ASN A 160 -23.19 -19.21 6.84
C ASN A 160 -23.98 -18.08 7.52
N VAL A 161 -23.30 -16.96 7.79
CA VAL A 161 -23.88 -15.77 8.43
C VAL A 161 -23.83 -14.61 7.44
N GLY A 162 -24.99 -14.06 7.11
CA GLY A 162 -25.16 -13.04 6.07
C GLY A 162 -24.59 -11.67 6.43
N VAL A 163 -24.39 -10.86 5.39
CA VAL A 163 -23.97 -9.45 5.48
C VAL A 163 -24.87 -8.69 6.48
N GLY A 164 -24.26 -7.95 7.41
CA GLY A 164 -24.99 -7.14 8.40
C GLY A 164 -25.78 -7.92 9.46
N ALA A 165 -25.64 -9.24 9.59
CA ALA A 165 -26.33 -10.01 10.64
C ALA A 165 -25.76 -9.70 12.04
N ASN A 166 -26.63 -9.65 13.05
CA ASN A 166 -26.25 -9.40 14.45
C ASN A 166 -26.36 -10.68 15.28
N ILE A 167 -25.22 -11.18 15.78
CA ILE A 167 -25.14 -12.38 16.63
C ILE A 167 -24.87 -11.95 18.08
N GLY A 168 -25.78 -12.29 18.99
CA GLY A 168 -25.73 -11.89 20.39
C GLY A 168 -24.53 -12.45 21.17
N VAL A 169 -24.17 -11.76 22.25
CA VAL A 169 -23.15 -12.21 23.23
C VAL A 169 -23.49 -13.61 23.74
N GLY A 170 -22.54 -14.54 23.68
CA GLY A 170 -22.73 -15.94 24.11
C GLY A 170 -23.64 -16.81 23.24
N ALA A 171 -24.05 -16.35 22.05
CA ALA A 171 -24.91 -17.15 21.17
C ALA A 171 -24.16 -18.33 20.54
N ASN A 172 -24.80 -19.50 20.48
CA ASN A 172 -24.25 -20.71 19.86
C ASN A 172 -24.94 -20.95 18.50
N ILE A 173 -24.19 -20.80 17.41
CA ILE A 173 -24.66 -21.07 16.05
C ILE A 173 -24.15 -22.45 15.62
N GLY A 174 -25.05 -23.40 15.40
CA GLY A 174 -24.70 -24.80 15.11
C GLY A 174 -23.97 -24.99 13.77
N VAL A 175 -23.26 -26.11 13.66
CA VAL A 175 -22.60 -26.56 12.41
C VAL A 175 -23.60 -26.52 11.24
N GLY A 176 -23.22 -25.89 10.13
CA GLY A 176 -24.05 -25.78 8.92
C GLY A 176 -25.26 -24.83 9.00
N SER A 177 -25.45 -24.08 10.10
CA SER A 177 -26.58 -23.14 10.24
C SER A 177 -26.51 -22.01 9.21
N GLN A 178 -27.67 -21.50 8.79
CA GLN A 178 -27.78 -20.34 7.90
C GLN A 178 -28.53 -19.19 8.59
N ILE A 179 -27.94 -18.00 8.61
CA ILE A 179 -28.56 -16.77 9.13
C ILE A 179 -28.48 -15.71 8.01
N LYS A 180 -29.63 -15.21 7.56
CA LYS A 180 -29.70 -14.24 6.45
C LYS A 180 -29.55 -12.80 6.94
N SER A 181 -29.19 -11.90 6.02
CA SER A 181 -29.14 -10.46 6.22
C SER A 181 -30.52 -9.90 6.57
N GLY A 182 -30.66 -9.18 7.68
CA GLY A 182 -31.94 -8.61 8.12
C GLY A 182 -32.34 -7.37 7.34
N ASN A 183 -32.91 -7.55 6.14
CA ASN A 183 -33.35 -6.43 5.30
C ASN A 183 -34.60 -6.76 4.45
N GLU A 184 -35.63 -7.36 5.06
CA GLU A 184 -36.97 -7.52 4.45
C GLU A 184 -38.02 -6.80 5.30
N SER A 185 -38.57 -5.70 4.75
CA SER A 185 -39.72 -4.98 5.31
C SER A 185 -41.02 -5.46 4.66
N HIS A 186 -41.35 -6.74 4.87
CA HIS A 186 -42.60 -7.33 4.38
C HIS A 186 -43.52 -7.75 5.51
N SER A 187 -44.69 -7.10 5.57
CA SER A 187 -45.77 -7.45 6.48
C SER A 187 -46.48 -8.72 6.01
N VAL A 188 -46.28 -9.84 6.71
CA VAL A 188 -47.04 -11.09 6.51
C VAL A 188 -47.75 -11.44 7.81
N SER A 189 -49.04 -11.77 7.69
CA SER A 189 -49.94 -12.15 8.79
C SER A 189 -50.16 -13.67 8.79
N ILE A 190 -51.05 -14.17 9.67
CA ILE A 190 -51.61 -15.56 9.71
C ILE A 190 -50.62 -16.61 10.30
N PRO A 191 -51.06 -17.65 11.05
CA PRO A 191 -52.16 -17.79 12.03
C PRO A 191 -51.64 -18.27 13.43
N PRO A 192 -52.50 -18.45 14.46
CA PRO A 192 -52.15 -19.23 15.65
C PRO A 192 -52.00 -20.75 15.34
N PRO A 193 -51.20 -21.51 16.12
CA PRO A 193 -50.91 -22.92 15.85
C PRO A 193 -52.05 -23.87 16.26
N VAL A 194 -52.22 -24.94 15.48
CA VAL A 194 -53.18 -26.05 15.73
C VAL A 194 -52.43 -27.28 16.27
N VAL A 195 -53.05 -28.00 17.19
CA VAL A 195 -52.47 -29.14 17.94
C VAL A 195 -52.86 -30.50 17.29
N PRO A 196 -51.97 -31.51 17.25
CA PRO A 196 -52.33 -32.88 16.86
C PRO A 196 -53.08 -33.65 17.96
N SER A 197 -54.17 -34.32 17.57
CA SER A 197 -54.90 -35.36 18.31
C SER A 197 -54.16 -36.72 18.31
N SER A 198 -54.33 -37.68 19.23
CA SER A 198 -55.13 -37.76 20.47
C SER A 198 -54.88 -39.09 21.22
N ALA A 199 -54.90 -39.12 22.56
CA ALA A 199 -55.28 -40.30 23.36
C ALA A 199 -55.64 -39.98 24.83
N GLN A 200 -56.85 -40.37 25.25
CA GLN A 200 -57.35 -40.73 26.60
C GLN A 200 -56.91 -39.95 27.89
N GLN A 201 -57.88 -39.20 28.46
CA GLN A 201 -58.37 -39.17 29.86
C GLN A 201 -57.38 -39.35 31.06
N SER A 202 -57.47 -38.61 32.17
CA SER A 202 -58.69 -38.12 32.86
C SER A 202 -58.53 -36.81 33.69
N THR A 203 -59.64 -36.34 34.26
CA THR A 203 -59.90 -35.09 35.04
C THR A 203 -59.65 -35.27 36.57
N PRO A 204 -59.68 -34.25 37.49
CA PRO A 204 -60.42 -32.96 37.39
C PRO A 204 -59.91 -31.67 38.11
N THR A 205 -60.56 -30.54 37.77
CA THR A 205 -60.85 -29.32 38.59
C THR A 205 -59.72 -28.30 38.98
N PRO A 206 -60.06 -27.01 39.28
CA PRO A 206 -59.18 -25.88 38.90
C PRO A 206 -58.99 -24.71 39.92
N ALA A 207 -58.24 -23.68 39.48
CA ALA A 207 -58.27 -22.25 39.90
C ALA A 207 -57.74 -21.89 41.33
N PRO A 208 -57.57 -20.59 41.68
CA PRO A 208 -57.36 -19.36 40.90
C PRO A 208 -56.09 -18.55 41.32
N THR A 209 -55.92 -17.34 40.77
CA THR A 209 -54.99 -16.27 41.22
C THR A 209 -55.26 -15.77 42.65
N PRO A 210 -54.22 -15.27 43.35
CA PRO A 210 -54.36 -13.96 44.00
C PRO A 210 -53.05 -13.11 44.09
N ALA A 211 -53.22 -11.88 44.58
CA ALA A 211 -52.22 -10.99 45.21
C ALA A 211 -52.97 -10.15 46.29
N PRO A 212 -52.34 -9.31 47.14
CA PRO A 212 -50.93 -9.18 47.55
C PRO A 212 -50.71 -9.21 49.10
N SER A 213 -49.45 -9.19 49.58
CA SER A 213 -49.06 -8.93 51.00
C SER A 213 -49.57 -9.98 52.05
N PRO A 214 -49.24 -9.93 53.37
CA PRO A 214 -48.48 -8.96 54.19
C PRO A 214 -47.32 -9.58 55.02
N ALA A 215 -46.92 -8.94 56.14
CA ALA A 215 -45.87 -9.38 57.08
C ALA A 215 -46.42 -9.72 58.48
N PRO A 216 -45.69 -10.53 59.29
CA PRO A 216 -45.78 -10.47 60.76
C PRO A 216 -44.42 -10.55 61.50
N VAL A 217 -44.45 -10.27 62.82
CA VAL A 217 -43.37 -10.09 63.82
C VAL A 217 -44.00 -10.38 65.20
N PRO A 218 -43.34 -10.91 66.29
CA PRO A 218 -41.93 -10.83 66.72
C PRO A 218 -41.32 -12.28 66.97
N ALA A 219 -40.52 -12.69 67.98
CA ALA A 219 -40.03 -12.13 69.26
C ALA A 219 -38.90 -12.94 69.94
N LYS A 220 -38.15 -12.28 70.87
CA LYS A 220 -37.70 -12.74 72.23
C LYS A 220 -36.74 -13.97 72.38
N ILE A 221 -35.83 -14.07 73.36
CA ILE A 221 -35.14 -13.17 74.34
C ILE A 221 -33.62 -13.55 74.32
N ASP A 222 -32.62 -12.97 75.01
CA ASP A 222 -32.56 -12.46 76.39
C ASP A 222 -31.53 -11.33 76.65
N THR A 223 -31.61 -10.78 77.87
CA THR A 223 -30.93 -9.58 78.44
C THR A 223 -29.79 -10.00 79.40
N PRO A 224 -28.91 -9.13 80.02
CA PRO A 224 -29.26 -7.83 80.66
C PRO A 224 -28.20 -6.68 80.84
N ILE A 225 -28.71 -5.44 80.95
CA ILE A 225 -28.31 -4.31 81.86
C ILE A 225 -26.88 -3.71 81.74
N SER A 226 -26.61 -2.39 81.87
CA SER A 226 -27.38 -1.18 82.26
C SER A 226 -27.27 -0.07 81.19
N ALA A 227 -28.14 0.96 81.01
CA ALA A 227 -29.08 1.73 81.86
C ALA A 227 -28.49 3.09 82.38
N PRO A 228 -29.31 4.13 82.70
CA PRO A 228 -29.58 5.28 81.78
C PRO A 228 -29.44 6.65 82.55
N PRO A 229 -30.10 7.82 82.26
CA PRO A 229 -31.15 8.16 81.30
C PRO A 229 -31.07 9.54 80.57
N GLN A 230 -32.21 9.92 79.98
CA GLN A 230 -32.45 10.90 78.92
C GLN A 230 -32.81 12.33 79.39
N ALA A 231 -33.02 13.20 78.39
CA ALA A 231 -34.14 14.16 78.23
C ALA A 231 -33.86 15.67 78.36
N ALA A 232 -34.63 16.45 77.59
CA ALA A 232 -34.65 17.91 77.54
C ALA A 232 -35.82 18.48 78.36
N PRO A 233 -35.91 19.81 78.52
CA PRO A 233 -36.81 20.56 77.63
C PRO A 233 -36.29 21.96 77.24
N ALA A 234 -37.08 22.70 76.47
CA ALA A 234 -36.88 24.13 76.19
C ALA A 234 -37.83 24.99 77.02
N VAL A 235 -37.46 26.25 77.31
CA VAL A 235 -38.31 27.47 77.20
C VAL A 235 -37.55 28.74 77.65
N GLN A 236 -37.80 29.82 76.90
CA GLN A 236 -37.53 31.25 77.09
C GLN A 236 -37.03 31.79 78.46
N LYS A 237 -36.10 32.76 78.37
CA LYS A 237 -36.25 34.08 79.01
C LYS A 237 -35.57 35.17 78.14
N ALA A 238 -35.95 36.44 78.32
CA ALA A 238 -35.65 37.51 77.37
C ALA A 238 -35.24 38.84 78.03
N GLN A 239 -34.36 39.58 77.33
CA GLN A 239 -34.09 41.03 77.34
C GLN A 239 -33.30 41.29 76.04
N GLN A 240 -33.69 42.22 75.15
CA GLN A 240 -33.50 43.69 75.23
C GLN A 240 -32.00 44.06 75.35
N GLU A 241 -31.41 44.92 74.52
CA GLU A 241 -31.97 46.19 73.99
C GLU A 241 -31.86 46.43 72.44
N LYS A 242 -31.96 47.72 72.06
CA LYS A 242 -32.31 48.34 70.76
C LYS A 242 -31.14 48.50 69.77
N PRO A 243 -31.39 48.96 68.51
CA PRO A 243 -30.40 48.94 67.42
C PRO A 243 -29.45 50.15 67.41
N ALA A 244 -28.31 49.98 66.74
CA ALA A 244 -27.42 51.05 66.31
C ALA A 244 -27.51 51.22 64.78
N THR A 245 -27.76 52.45 64.31
CA THR A 245 -27.98 52.78 62.89
C THR A 245 -26.76 53.49 62.29
N THR A 246 -26.28 53.03 61.13
CA THR A 246 -25.41 53.78 60.20
C THR A 246 -23.96 54.03 60.68
N VAL A 247 -23.09 54.47 59.76
CA VAL A 247 -21.67 54.89 59.95
C VAL A 247 -20.70 53.70 60.12
N LEU A 248 -19.57 53.56 59.41
CA LEU A 248 -18.90 54.42 58.39
C LEU A 248 -18.88 53.77 56.99
N ALA A 249 -18.95 54.61 55.95
CA ALA A 249 -18.43 54.29 54.62
C ALA A 249 -16.99 54.82 54.47
N SER A 250 -15.98 54.05 54.90
CA SER A 250 -14.55 54.46 54.76
C SER A 250 -13.55 53.29 54.83
N GLN A 251 -13.78 52.20 54.07
CA GLN A 251 -12.82 51.08 53.93
C GLN A 251 -12.54 50.67 52.47
N VAL A 252 -12.80 51.56 51.51
CA VAL A 252 -12.15 51.48 50.19
C VAL A 252 -10.76 52.11 50.33
N GLY A 253 -9.73 51.49 49.77
CA GLY A 253 -8.37 52.05 49.76
C GLY A 253 -8.38 53.46 49.14
N LYS A 254 -7.64 54.40 49.73
CA LYS A 254 -7.52 55.76 49.19
C LYS A 254 -7.05 55.70 47.73
N ILE A 255 -7.66 56.48 46.86
CA ILE A 255 -7.13 56.71 45.51
C ILE A 255 -5.80 57.46 45.68
N VAL A 256 -4.74 56.87 45.16
CA VAL A 256 -3.38 57.43 45.16
C VAL A 256 -3.08 57.90 43.74
N ASN A 257 -2.45 59.07 43.62
CA ASN A 257 -2.05 59.70 42.35
C ASN A 257 -0.52 59.67 42.18
N GLU A 258 0.13 58.61 42.68
CA GLU A 258 1.59 58.43 42.63
C GLU A 258 1.95 57.33 41.62
N ALA A 259 3.24 57.19 41.30
CA ALA A 259 3.68 56.11 40.40
C ALA A 259 3.41 54.74 41.06
N PRO A 260 2.69 53.80 40.39
CA PRO A 260 2.38 52.50 40.98
C PRO A 260 3.65 51.67 41.20
N PRO A 261 3.71 50.85 42.27
CA PRO A 261 4.89 50.05 42.61
C PRO A 261 5.26 49.06 41.50
N VAL A 262 6.57 48.86 41.30
CA VAL A 262 7.11 47.93 40.30
C VAL A 262 6.95 46.48 40.80
N ILE A 263 5.81 45.87 40.49
CA ILE A 263 5.48 44.49 40.89
C ILE A 263 6.19 43.50 39.96
N THR A 264 7.11 42.70 40.51
CA THR A 264 7.76 41.58 39.82
C THR A 264 6.82 40.37 39.76
N THR A 265 6.06 40.26 38.66
CA THR A 265 5.20 39.09 38.43
C THR A 265 6.03 37.81 38.21
N THR A 266 5.61 36.71 38.82
CA THR A 266 6.20 35.38 38.58
C THR A 266 5.81 34.89 37.19
N LYS A 267 6.72 35.01 36.22
CA LYS A 267 6.51 34.51 34.85
C LYS A 267 6.12 33.04 34.85
N PHE A 268 5.18 32.68 33.98
CA PHE A 268 4.80 31.29 33.74
C PHE A 268 5.99 30.49 33.18
N SER A 269 6.26 29.31 33.74
CA SER A 269 7.45 28.50 33.44
C SER A 269 7.17 27.32 32.50
N GLY A 270 6.18 27.45 31.62
CA GLY A 270 5.95 26.48 30.54
C GLY A 270 7.09 26.52 29.51
N GLN A 271 7.47 25.37 28.97
CA GLN A 271 8.49 25.32 27.91
C GLN A 271 7.93 25.92 26.61
N THR A 272 8.48 27.05 26.17
CA THR A 272 8.16 27.64 24.86
C THR A 272 8.52 26.64 23.74
N PRO A 273 7.62 26.30 22.81
CA PRO A 273 7.95 25.44 21.68
C PRO A 273 9.05 26.05 20.81
N SER A 274 10.16 25.33 20.63
CA SER A 274 11.23 25.72 19.70
C SER A 274 10.82 25.38 18.27
N LEU A 275 10.83 26.39 17.40
CA LEU A 275 10.37 26.26 16.01
C LEU A 275 11.33 26.96 15.04
N SER A 276 11.62 26.27 13.94
CA SER A 276 12.40 26.77 12.81
C SER A 276 11.57 27.74 11.95
N ALA A 277 12.26 28.68 11.29
CA ALA A 277 11.61 29.74 10.52
C ALA A 277 10.89 29.21 9.27
N THR A 278 9.68 29.73 9.01
CA THR A 278 8.89 29.40 7.82
C THR A 278 9.39 30.20 6.61
N SER A 279 10.11 29.56 5.70
CA SER A 279 10.54 30.15 4.42
C SER A 279 10.06 29.31 3.22
N GLY A 280 9.77 29.96 2.09
CA GLY A 280 9.45 29.28 0.83
C GLY A 280 8.02 28.77 0.65
N ILE A 281 7.00 29.48 1.15
CA ILE A 281 5.58 29.21 0.85
C ILE A 281 4.86 30.55 0.62
N SER A 282 4.33 30.76 -0.59
CA SER A 282 3.41 31.86 -0.90
C SER A 282 1.99 31.52 -0.46
N ASP A 283 1.12 32.53 -0.41
CA ASP A 283 -0.34 32.35 -0.35
C ASP A 283 -0.87 31.61 0.90
N ILE A 284 -0.19 31.76 2.05
CA ILE A 284 -0.71 31.34 3.36
C ILE A 284 -1.88 32.27 3.76
N PRO A 285 -3.10 31.76 4.00
CA PRO A 285 -4.26 32.57 4.39
C PRO A 285 -4.02 33.43 5.64
N GLN A 286 -4.60 34.63 5.68
CA GLN A 286 -4.42 35.60 6.78
C GLN A 286 -5.76 35.95 7.44
N LEU A 287 -5.97 35.46 8.66
CA LEU A 287 -7.17 35.78 9.45
C LEU A 287 -7.13 37.25 9.93
N LYS A 288 -8.00 38.09 9.37
CA LYS A 288 -8.11 39.49 9.74
C LYS A 288 -8.93 39.66 11.02
N LEU A 289 -8.25 39.72 12.16
CA LEU A 289 -8.85 40.11 13.43
C LEU A 289 -9.10 41.62 13.51
N GLN A 290 -10.11 42.02 14.29
CA GLN A 290 -10.22 43.39 14.79
C GLN A 290 -9.02 43.68 15.73
N PRO A 291 -8.43 44.89 15.71
CA PRO A 291 -7.44 45.28 16.69
C PRO A 291 -8.01 45.14 18.11
N PHE A 292 -7.35 44.36 18.97
CA PHE A 292 -7.69 44.33 20.39
C PHE A 292 -7.43 45.74 20.97
N PRO A 293 -8.38 46.37 21.68
CA PRO A 293 -8.20 47.73 22.16
C PRO A 293 -6.93 47.87 23.00
N GLU A 294 -6.04 48.75 22.58
CA GLU A 294 -4.92 49.13 23.43
C GLU A 294 -5.44 49.91 24.63
N PRO A 295 -4.88 49.70 25.83
CA PRO A 295 -5.30 50.47 26.99
C PRO A 295 -5.01 51.95 26.73
N GLU A 296 -6.01 52.80 26.94
CA GLU A 296 -5.79 54.25 27.05
C GLU A 296 -4.67 54.54 28.07
N ALA A 297 -4.02 55.70 27.92
CA ALA A 297 -2.85 56.09 28.69
C ALA A 297 -2.97 55.74 30.18
N LYS A 298 -1.89 55.19 30.76
CA LYS A 298 -1.87 54.68 32.14
C LYS A 298 -2.55 55.67 33.09
N SER A 299 -3.64 55.24 33.73
CA SER A 299 -4.25 56.01 34.80
C SER A 299 -3.28 56.07 35.99
N ASP A 300 -2.76 57.26 36.27
CA ASP A 300 -1.99 57.56 37.49
C ASP A 300 -2.81 57.30 38.77
N LYS A 301 -4.15 57.26 38.64
CA LYS A 301 -5.07 56.89 39.71
C LYS A 301 -5.05 55.38 39.90
N TYR A 302 -4.58 54.95 41.07
CA TYR A 302 -4.70 53.57 41.52
C TYR A 302 -5.27 53.47 42.94
N ILE A 303 -5.77 52.29 43.28
CA ILE A 303 -6.13 51.89 44.65
C ILE A 303 -5.44 50.57 45.01
N VAL A 304 -5.23 50.36 46.31
CA VAL A 304 -4.72 49.09 46.86
C VAL A 304 -5.81 48.41 47.67
N ILE A 305 -6.02 47.12 47.42
CA ILE A 305 -6.98 46.26 48.11
C ILE A 305 -6.21 45.19 48.88
N SER A 306 -6.47 45.13 50.19
CA SER A 306 -5.94 44.12 51.12
C SER A 306 -7.00 43.03 51.40
N PRO A 307 -6.63 41.86 51.97
CA PRO A 307 -7.56 40.73 52.16
C PRO A 307 -8.79 40.96 53.04
N ASN A 308 -8.89 42.11 53.71
CA ASN A 308 -10.03 42.56 54.50
C ASN A 308 -10.95 43.56 53.76
N MET A 309 -10.60 43.96 52.54
CA MET A 309 -11.37 44.88 51.69
C MET A 309 -12.08 44.13 50.57
N SER A 310 -13.30 44.54 50.23
CA SER A 310 -14.07 43.97 49.11
C SER A 310 -13.61 44.54 47.77
N ILE A 311 -13.29 43.66 46.82
CA ILE A 311 -13.01 44.03 45.43
C ILE A 311 -14.28 44.53 44.74
N LYS A 312 -15.45 43.96 45.06
CA LYS A 312 -16.74 44.41 44.51
C LYS A 312 -17.03 45.87 44.87
N ASN A 313 -16.93 46.24 46.15
CA ASN A 313 -17.16 47.62 46.59
C ASN A 313 -16.19 48.61 45.91
N ALA A 314 -14.96 48.17 45.63
CA ALA A 314 -13.99 48.94 44.87
C ALA A 314 -14.43 49.13 43.41
N ILE A 315 -14.85 48.06 42.72
CA ILE A 315 -15.40 48.12 41.36
C ILE A 315 -16.58 49.10 41.28
N ASP A 316 -17.51 49.02 42.23
CA ASP A 316 -18.69 49.90 42.23
C ASP A 316 -18.28 51.39 42.39
N THR A 317 -17.31 51.70 43.26
CA THR A 317 -16.98 53.08 43.68
C THR A 317 -15.91 53.81 42.87
N VAL A 318 -14.91 53.15 42.27
CA VAL A 318 -13.83 53.88 41.57
C VAL A 318 -14.25 54.51 40.23
N PRO A 319 -13.61 55.58 39.77
CA PRO A 319 -13.77 56.09 38.41
C PRO A 319 -13.38 55.05 37.34
N GLU A 320 -13.86 55.25 36.11
CA GLU A 320 -13.37 54.52 34.94
C GLU A 320 -11.87 54.77 34.71
N ASN A 321 -11.21 53.84 34.01
CA ASN A 321 -9.76 53.73 33.79
C ASN A 321 -8.89 53.42 35.02
N THR A 322 -9.42 53.43 36.25
CA THR A 322 -8.66 53.17 37.49
C THR A 322 -7.92 51.83 37.49
N THR A 323 -6.72 51.82 38.08
CA THR A 323 -5.95 50.59 38.36
C THR A 323 -6.21 50.10 39.79
N ILE A 324 -6.51 48.80 39.94
CA ILE A 324 -6.80 48.14 41.22
C ILE A 324 -5.70 47.11 41.50
N ILE A 325 -4.81 47.43 42.44
CA ILE A 325 -3.74 46.55 42.89
C ILE A 325 -4.27 45.71 44.05
N ILE A 326 -4.27 44.39 43.91
CA ILE A 326 -4.80 43.46 44.92
C ILE A 326 -3.63 42.73 45.58
N LYS A 327 -3.45 42.92 46.88
CA LYS A 327 -2.42 42.24 47.69
C LYS A 327 -2.73 40.76 47.85
N GLU A 328 -1.69 39.96 48.07
CA GLU A 328 -1.82 38.50 48.23
C GLU A 328 -2.88 38.08 49.25
N GLY A 329 -3.60 36.99 48.94
CA GLY A 329 -4.77 36.60 49.72
C GLY A 329 -5.77 35.75 48.93
N LYS A 330 -6.87 35.40 49.60
CA LYS A 330 -7.95 34.56 49.06
C LYS A 330 -9.28 35.30 49.13
N TYR A 331 -9.63 35.96 48.04
CA TYR A 331 -10.87 36.71 47.88
C TYR A 331 -11.98 35.77 47.39
N SER A 332 -13.18 35.90 47.95
CA SER A 332 -14.31 35.01 47.68
C SER A 332 -15.54 35.86 47.33
N GLU A 333 -15.55 36.39 46.12
CA GLU A 333 -16.49 37.39 45.58
C GLU A 333 -16.76 37.10 44.10
N CYS A 334 -18.00 37.28 43.64
CA CYS A 334 -18.33 37.32 42.20
C CYS A 334 -18.24 38.75 41.66
N LEU A 335 -17.28 39.00 40.75
CA LEU A 335 -16.98 40.34 40.22
C LEU A 335 -17.75 40.60 38.91
N ARG A 336 -18.68 41.57 38.93
CA ARG A 336 -19.37 42.06 37.72
C ARG A 336 -18.78 43.41 37.32
N ILE A 337 -18.29 43.53 36.09
CA ILE A 337 -17.57 44.73 35.61
C ILE A 337 -18.20 45.24 34.31
N THR A 338 -18.54 46.53 34.29
CA THR A 338 -19.25 47.22 33.19
C THR A 338 -18.58 48.52 32.72
N LYS A 339 -17.50 48.95 33.40
CA LYS A 339 -16.66 50.12 33.05
C LYS A 339 -15.19 49.70 33.00
N THR A 340 -14.37 50.48 32.30
CA THR A 340 -12.97 50.17 32.01
C THR A 340 -12.12 50.16 33.28
N LEU A 341 -11.47 49.02 33.59
CA LEU A 341 -10.68 48.82 34.82
C LEU A 341 -9.46 47.90 34.59
N ARG A 342 -8.37 48.17 35.30
CA ARG A 342 -7.12 47.37 35.23
C ARG A 342 -6.85 46.73 36.59
N PHE A 343 -6.72 45.41 36.67
CA PHE A 343 -6.44 44.65 37.90
C PHE A 343 -5.03 44.06 37.86
N ILE A 344 -4.27 44.20 38.95
CA ILE A 344 -2.90 43.68 39.08
C ILE A 344 -2.79 42.89 40.39
N ALA A 345 -2.31 41.65 40.32
CA ALA A 345 -2.00 40.83 41.49
C ALA A 345 -0.61 41.18 42.04
N ASP A 346 -0.55 41.61 43.30
CA ASP A 346 0.69 41.84 44.04
C ASP A 346 0.91 40.67 45.02
N GLY A 347 1.73 39.71 44.59
CA GLY A 347 1.91 38.42 45.26
C GLY A 347 0.82 37.39 44.90
N LYS A 348 0.62 36.38 45.77
CA LYS A 348 -0.23 35.22 45.47
C LYS A 348 -1.72 35.49 45.68
N VAL A 349 -2.36 36.15 44.73
CA VAL A 349 -3.81 36.39 44.75
C VAL A 349 -4.62 35.21 44.23
N SER A 350 -5.56 34.71 45.03
CA SER A 350 -6.57 33.73 44.62
C SER A 350 -7.97 34.35 44.61
N LEU A 351 -8.52 34.63 43.43
CA LEU A 351 -9.92 34.99 43.24
C LEU A 351 -10.78 33.73 43.17
N ARG A 352 -11.91 33.72 43.89
CA ARG A 352 -12.87 32.61 43.92
C ARG A 352 -14.28 33.16 43.97
N SER A 353 -15.23 32.40 43.44
CA SER A 353 -16.66 32.70 43.52
C SER A 353 -17.19 32.40 44.92
N ASP A 354 -18.14 33.19 45.38
CA ASP A 354 -18.99 32.92 46.55
C ASP A 354 -20.09 31.87 46.27
N GLY A 355 -20.29 31.49 45.00
CA GLY A 355 -21.29 30.53 44.51
C GLY A 355 -22.44 31.17 43.72
N SER A 356 -22.67 32.48 43.83
CA SER A 356 -23.80 33.19 43.21
C SER A 356 -23.68 33.38 41.69
N GLY A 357 -22.46 33.44 41.16
CA GLY A 357 -22.17 33.69 39.74
C GLY A 357 -20.78 33.22 39.31
N GLU A 358 -20.37 33.65 38.12
CA GLU A 358 -18.98 33.58 37.67
C GLU A 358 -18.04 34.33 38.63
N VAL A 359 -16.76 33.94 38.70
CA VAL A 359 -15.77 34.71 39.47
C VAL A 359 -15.58 36.09 38.86
N ILE A 360 -15.56 36.16 37.52
CA ILE A 360 -15.48 37.40 36.73
C ILE A 360 -16.54 37.35 35.62
N LEU A 361 -17.40 38.37 35.58
CA LEU A 361 -18.30 38.68 34.47
C LEU A 361 -17.98 40.08 33.95
N SER A 362 -17.33 40.17 32.78
CA SER A 362 -16.91 41.44 32.16
C SER A 362 -17.73 41.74 30.91
N ASN A 363 -18.51 42.82 30.95
CA ASN A 363 -19.23 43.37 29.80
C ASN A 363 -18.82 44.84 29.53
N ALA A 364 -17.61 45.23 29.96
CA ALA A 364 -17.04 46.57 29.89
C ALA A 364 -16.21 46.80 28.60
N PRO A 365 -15.95 48.06 28.19
CA PRO A 365 -15.17 48.36 26.99
C PRO A 365 -13.77 47.70 26.99
N PHE A 366 -13.05 47.79 28.11
CA PHE A 366 -11.76 47.11 28.32
C PHE A 366 -11.59 46.70 29.80
N VAL A 367 -11.20 45.45 30.06
CA VAL A 367 -10.76 45.01 31.39
C VAL A 367 -9.48 44.19 31.27
N SER A 368 -8.54 44.35 32.21
CA SER A 368 -7.33 43.50 32.28
C SER A 368 -7.13 42.88 33.67
N PHE A 369 -6.70 41.62 33.72
CA PHE A 369 -6.21 40.95 34.94
C PHE A 369 -4.79 40.42 34.72
N ASP A 370 -3.83 40.83 35.56
CA ASP A 370 -2.45 40.32 35.53
C ASP A 370 -2.09 39.50 36.79
N GLY A 371 -1.61 38.27 36.62
CA GLY A 371 -1.01 37.43 37.68
C GLY A 371 -1.96 36.67 38.60
N PHE A 372 -3.27 36.69 38.35
CA PHE A 372 -4.27 36.13 39.28
C PHE A 372 -4.45 34.60 39.17
N SER A 373 -4.76 33.94 40.28
CA SER A 373 -5.29 32.56 40.26
C SER A 373 -6.81 32.51 40.48
N ILE A 374 -7.55 32.37 39.39
CA ILE A 374 -9.02 32.46 39.33
C ILE A 374 -9.62 31.04 39.40
N LYS A 375 -10.41 30.74 40.44
CA LYS A 375 -10.89 29.37 40.72
C LYS A 375 -12.36 29.31 41.15
N GLN A 376 -13.21 28.80 40.26
CA GLN A 376 -14.59 28.42 40.57
C GLN A 376 -14.63 26.97 41.09
N LYS A 377 -15.18 26.76 42.29
CA LYS A 377 -15.33 25.44 42.91
C LYS A 377 -16.70 25.18 43.54
N LEU A 378 -17.54 26.20 43.70
CA LEU A 378 -18.80 26.11 44.44
C LEU A 378 -19.99 25.89 43.49
N SER A 379 -20.00 26.55 42.34
CA SER A 379 -21.06 26.37 41.35
C SER A 379 -20.75 25.23 40.38
N ARG A 380 -21.81 24.49 39.99
CA ARG A 380 -21.82 23.55 38.86
C ARG A 380 -22.42 24.14 37.57
N ALA A 381 -22.85 25.41 37.61
CA ALA A 381 -23.60 26.05 36.51
C ALA A 381 -23.05 27.44 36.12
N ARG A 382 -21.94 27.86 36.74
CA ARG A 382 -21.28 29.15 36.52
C ARG A 382 -19.79 28.95 36.32
N GLY A 383 -19.19 29.71 35.43
CA GLY A 383 -17.79 29.57 35.05
C GLY A 383 -16.79 30.22 36.01
N SER A 384 -15.52 30.25 35.59
CA SER A 384 -14.53 31.15 36.21
C SER A 384 -14.59 32.55 35.59
N VAL A 385 -14.69 32.65 34.26
CA VAL A 385 -14.75 33.90 33.50
C VAL A 385 -15.86 33.84 32.46
N MET A 386 -16.67 34.89 32.36
CA MET A 386 -17.60 35.11 31.24
C MET A 386 -17.50 36.56 30.70
N THR A 387 -17.65 36.71 29.40
CA THR A 387 -17.89 38.00 28.72
C THR A 387 -18.89 37.83 27.59
N THR A 388 -19.75 38.83 27.39
CA THR A 388 -20.73 38.85 26.28
C THR A 388 -20.62 40.08 25.37
N SER A 389 -19.77 41.04 25.71
CA SER A 389 -19.56 42.31 24.99
C SER A 389 -18.32 43.02 25.50
N GLY A 390 -17.67 43.82 24.66
CA GLY A 390 -16.46 44.57 25.03
C GLY A 390 -15.23 43.67 25.17
N SER A 391 -14.18 44.15 25.85
CA SER A 391 -12.84 43.54 25.76
C SER A 391 -12.28 43.05 27.09
N LEU A 392 -11.58 41.91 27.05
CA LEU A 392 -10.96 41.29 28.23
C LEU A 392 -9.54 40.78 27.95
N LEU A 393 -8.57 41.28 28.71
CA LEU A 393 -7.19 40.80 28.75
C LEU A 393 -6.95 39.94 30.00
N LEU A 394 -6.47 38.71 29.81
CA LEU A 394 -5.95 37.85 30.87
C LEU A 394 -4.44 37.67 30.64
N ASN A 395 -3.61 38.18 31.54
CA ASN A 395 -2.15 38.10 31.48
C ASN A 395 -1.61 37.29 32.67
N ASN A 396 -0.69 36.35 32.43
CA ASN A 396 -0.03 35.53 33.48
C ASN A 396 -0.98 34.81 34.46
N CYS A 397 -2.26 34.60 34.11
CA CYS A 397 -3.29 34.10 35.01
C CYS A 397 -3.35 32.56 35.05
N LYS A 398 -3.68 31.98 36.21
CA LYS A 398 -3.93 30.54 36.40
C LYS A 398 -5.40 30.27 36.71
N LEU A 399 -6.15 29.85 35.70
CA LEU A 399 -7.60 29.67 35.74
C LEU A 399 -8.01 28.19 35.81
N GLY A 400 -9.14 27.89 36.46
CA GLY A 400 -9.78 26.59 36.38
C GLY A 400 -11.12 26.49 37.10
N THR A 401 -11.91 25.47 36.76
CA THR A 401 -13.21 25.12 37.35
C THR A 401 -13.22 23.68 37.87
N THR A 402 -14.34 23.24 38.46
CA THR A 402 -14.61 21.82 38.72
C THR A 402 -15.62 21.22 37.73
N SER A 403 -16.68 21.95 37.37
CA SER A 403 -17.88 21.39 36.73
C SER A 403 -18.63 22.36 35.78
N ALA A 404 -17.94 23.38 35.28
CA ALA A 404 -18.48 24.35 34.32
C ALA A 404 -17.35 24.86 33.41
N ILE A 405 -17.68 25.61 32.35
CA ILE A 405 -16.69 26.17 31.41
C ILE A 405 -15.77 27.17 32.14
N THR A 406 -14.45 27.09 31.94
CA THR A 406 -13.51 27.98 32.65
C THR A 406 -13.52 29.41 32.09
N ILE A 407 -13.49 29.58 30.78
CA ILE A 407 -13.59 30.87 30.08
C ILE A 407 -14.67 30.77 29.01
N GLN A 408 -15.68 31.63 29.07
CA GLN A 408 -16.74 31.71 28.05
C GLN A 408 -16.83 33.11 27.44
N ALA A 409 -16.74 33.18 26.11
CA ALA A 409 -16.89 34.41 25.33
C ALA A 409 -18.06 34.30 24.36
N LYS A 410 -18.87 35.37 24.27
CA LYS A 410 -20.14 35.42 23.52
C LYS A 410 -20.35 36.80 22.88
N GLY A 411 -21.41 36.95 22.09
CA GLY A 411 -21.77 38.20 21.44
C GLY A 411 -20.65 38.67 20.51
N GLU A 412 -20.30 39.94 20.62
CA GLU A 412 -19.19 40.60 19.91
C GLU A 412 -18.07 40.99 20.91
N SER A 413 -17.75 40.08 21.83
CA SER A 413 -16.65 40.26 22.80
C SER A 413 -15.28 39.98 22.18
N ILE A 414 -14.26 40.75 22.58
CA ILE A 414 -12.87 40.62 22.12
C ILE A 414 -11.98 40.18 23.30
N VAL A 415 -11.43 38.97 23.24
CA VAL A 415 -10.61 38.41 24.33
C VAL A 415 -9.15 38.31 23.91
N ARG A 416 -8.24 38.66 24.82
CA ARG A 416 -6.80 38.38 24.68
C ARG A 416 -6.31 37.61 25.89
N ILE A 417 -5.66 36.47 25.67
CA ILE A 417 -5.08 35.64 26.73
C ILE A 417 -3.58 35.51 26.47
N LYS A 418 -2.74 35.85 27.45
CA LYS A 418 -1.28 35.76 27.34
C LYS A 418 -0.63 35.10 28.55
N GLY A 419 0.31 34.17 28.32
CA GLY A 419 1.12 33.56 29.37
C GLY A 419 0.32 32.79 30.43
N CYS A 420 -0.89 32.33 30.09
CA CYS A 420 -1.84 31.78 31.05
C CYS A 420 -1.76 30.25 31.15
N LEU A 421 -2.30 29.72 32.24
CA LEU A 421 -2.57 28.30 32.42
C LEU A 421 -4.07 28.10 32.69
N VAL A 422 -4.77 27.45 31.75
CA VAL A 422 -6.22 27.27 31.80
C VAL A 422 -6.55 25.77 31.90
N CYS A 423 -7.18 25.38 33.00
CA CYS A 423 -7.55 23.98 33.27
C CYS A 423 -9.06 23.76 33.08
N GLY A 424 -9.45 22.71 32.33
CA GLY A 424 -10.85 22.38 32.08
C GLY A 424 -11.48 21.43 33.10
N ALA A 425 -10.67 20.57 33.72
CA ALA A 425 -11.10 19.48 34.60
C ALA A 425 -12.17 18.58 33.97
N ASN A 426 -13.44 18.71 34.37
CA ASN A 426 -14.53 17.89 33.82
C ASN A 426 -15.27 18.58 32.64
N CYS A 427 -14.79 19.75 32.18
CA CYS A 427 -15.44 20.59 31.17
C CYS A 427 -14.40 21.27 30.24
N SER A 428 -14.87 22.01 29.23
CA SER A 428 -14.01 22.83 28.37
C SER A 428 -13.36 23.97 29.16
N ALA A 429 -12.08 24.22 28.89
CA ALA A 429 -11.35 25.37 29.43
C ALA A 429 -11.77 26.67 28.75
N LEU A 430 -12.07 26.62 27.45
CA LEU A 430 -12.46 27.79 26.65
C LEU A 430 -13.64 27.43 25.73
N VAL A 431 -14.66 28.29 25.69
CA VAL A 431 -15.76 28.21 24.71
C VAL A 431 -16.03 29.59 24.14
N LEU A 432 -15.92 29.73 22.82
CA LEU A 432 -16.38 30.88 22.05
C LEU A 432 -17.70 30.56 21.36
N THR A 433 -18.63 31.52 21.33
CA THR A 433 -19.88 31.41 20.56
C THR A 433 -20.24 32.73 19.88
N GLN A 434 -21.14 32.68 18.89
CA GLN A 434 -21.67 33.84 18.16
C GLN A 434 -20.56 34.53 17.34
N LYS A 435 -20.20 35.79 17.61
CA LYS A 435 -19.16 36.51 16.86
C LYS A 435 -17.94 36.84 17.74
N ALA A 436 -17.76 36.13 18.85
CA ALA A 436 -16.67 36.39 19.78
C ALA A 436 -15.31 36.22 19.09
N GLN A 437 -14.38 37.13 19.39
CA GLN A 437 -13.01 37.10 18.89
C GLN A 437 -12.04 36.71 20.01
N ILE A 438 -11.02 35.90 19.71
CA ILE A 438 -9.90 35.67 20.63
C ILE A 438 -8.53 35.71 19.96
N GLU A 439 -7.58 36.34 20.67
CA GLU A 439 -6.14 36.12 20.47
C GLU A 439 -5.55 35.45 21.72
N CYS A 440 -4.92 34.28 21.56
CA CYS A 440 -4.35 33.49 22.63
C CYS A 440 -2.87 33.25 22.36
N VAL A 441 -2.00 33.61 23.31
CA VAL A 441 -0.55 33.67 23.12
C VAL A 441 0.18 33.01 24.30
N GLU A 442 1.20 32.20 24.03
CA GLU A 442 2.09 31.62 25.07
C GLU A 442 1.32 30.90 26.21
N THR A 443 0.16 30.31 25.90
CA THR A 443 -0.83 29.85 26.89
C THR A 443 -1.03 28.34 26.84
N SER A 444 -1.04 27.69 28.01
CA SER A 444 -1.25 26.25 28.16
C SER A 444 -2.69 25.91 28.54
N PHE A 445 -3.33 25.08 27.73
CA PHE A 445 -4.62 24.45 27.98
C PHE A 445 -4.36 23.00 28.41
N VAL A 446 -4.74 22.65 29.64
CA VAL A 446 -4.41 21.35 30.24
C VAL A 446 -5.61 20.66 30.85
N ASN A 447 -5.60 19.32 30.83
CA ASN A 447 -6.48 18.44 31.61
C ASN A 447 -7.97 18.77 31.43
N SER A 448 -8.58 18.17 30.40
CA SER A 448 -10.05 18.15 30.24
C SER A 448 -10.56 16.75 29.90
N LYS A 449 -11.66 16.36 30.53
CA LYS A 449 -12.45 15.16 30.18
C LYS A 449 -13.43 15.39 29.01
N THR A 450 -13.45 16.57 28.44
CA THR A 450 -14.20 16.94 27.22
C THR A 450 -13.23 17.53 26.20
N THR A 451 -13.73 18.06 25.09
CA THR A 451 -12.91 18.95 24.26
C THR A 451 -12.52 20.18 25.09
N ILE A 452 -11.23 20.56 25.11
CA ILE A 452 -10.76 21.64 25.99
C ILE A 452 -11.03 23.04 25.42
N VAL A 453 -11.01 23.21 24.10
CA VAL A 453 -11.45 24.43 23.39
C VAL A 453 -12.58 24.09 22.41
N SER A 454 -13.65 24.88 22.42
CA SER A 454 -14.72 24.83 21.42
C SER A 454 -14.98 26.20 20.81
N LEU A 455 -14.99 26.28 19.49
CA LEU A 455 -15.26 27.48 18.69
C LEU A 455 -16.54 27.23 17.86
N LYS A 456 -17.49 28.16 17.89
CA LYS A 456 -18.82 27.93 17.32
C LYS A 456 -19.51 29.22 16.85
N GLY A 457 -20.13 29.20 15.68
CA GLY A 457 -20.85 30.33 15.09
C GLY A 457 -20.00 31.03 14.04
N GLN A 458 -19.75 32.33 14.20
CA GLN A 458 -18.90 33.18 13.34
C GLN A 458 -17.69 33.71 14.13
N THR A 459 -17.11 32.89 15.00
CA THR A 459 -16.05 33.29 15.93
C THR A 459 -14.69 33.34 15.24
N LEU A 460 -13.90 34.39 15.49
CA LEU A 460 -12.57 34.57 14.88
C LEU A 460 -11.48 34.31 15.94
N SER A 461 -10.62 33.31 15.71
CA SER A 461 -9.68 32.83 16.74
C SER A 461 -8.24 32.70 16.25
N ASN A 462 -7.28 33.23 17.00
CA ASN A 462 -5.85 33.04 16.76
C ASN A 462 -5.19 32.44 18.00
N PHE A 463 -4.56 31.26 17.86
CA PHE A 463 -3.78 30.60 18.90
C PHE A 463 -2.32 30.57 18.46
N LYS A 464 -1.44 31.24 19.21
CA LYS A 464 -0.02 31.40 18.90
C LYS A 464 0.86 30.86 20.02
N GLN A 465 1.70 29.87 19.72
CA GLN A 465 2.62 29.26 20.70
C GLN A 465 1.88 28.71 21.94
N CYS A 466 0.65 28.22 21.73
CA CYS A 466 -0.15 27.56 22.76
C CYS A 466 0.21 26.07 22.87
N ILE A 467 -0.03 25.50 24.06
CA ILE A 467 0.16 24.08 24.33
C ILE A 467 -1.19 23.47 24.72
N PHE A 468 -1.54 22.35 24.10
CA PHE A 468 -2.70 21.53 24.40
C PHE A 468 -2.21 20.17 24.89
N ASP A 469 -2.48 19.85 26.15
CA ASP A 469 -1.89 18.70 26.85
C ASP A 469 -2.94 17.94 27.70
N GLN A 470 -2.88 16.61 27.68
CA GLN A 470 -3.78 15.70 28.42
C GLN A 470 -5.28 15.98 28.20
N CYS A 471 -5.71 16.10 26.94
CA CYS A 471 -7.12 16.30 26.55
C CYS A 471 -7.59 15.23 25.55
N PRO A 472 -7.75 13.95 26.01
CA PRO A 472 -8.05 12.80 25.14
C PRO A 472 -9.45 12.82 24.52
N ARG A 473 -10.29 13.81 24.83
CA ARG A 473 -11.57 14.09 24.13
C ARG A 473 -11.53 15.35 23.26
N GLY A 474 -10.33 15.80 22.90
CA GLY A 474 -10.05 16.86 21.94
C GLY A 474 -9.34 18.07 22.55
N GLY A 475 -8.34 18.58 21.82
CA GLY A 475 -7.71 19.88 21.99
C GLY A 475 -8.66 21.01 21.57
N ILE A 476 -8.84 21.19 20.27
CA ILE A 476 -9.71 22.23 19.69
C ILE A 476 -10.78 21.55 18.81
N ASN A 477 -12.04 21.99 18.92
CA ASN A 477 -13.10 21.67 17.96
C ASN A 477 -13.67 22.98 17.37
N VAL A 478 -13.74 23.05 16.04
CA VAL A 478 -14.14 24.23 15.24
C VAL A 478 -15.41 23.90 14.46
N LEU A 479 -16.49 24.62 14.71
CA LEU A 479 -17.84 24.27 14.25
C LEU A 479 -18.59 25.47 13.62
N GLU A 480 -19.56 25.15 12.76
CA GLU A 480 -20.38 26.13 12.02
C GLU A 480 -19.50 26.98 11.08
N SER A 481 -19.46 28.31 11.19
CA SER A 481 -18.64 29.19 10.35
C SER A 481 -17.47 29.85 11.11
N ALA A 482 -16.96 29.17 12.13
CA ALA A 482 -15.87 29.64 12.97
C ALA A 482 -14.52 29.61 12.23
N GLN A 483 -13.77 30.72 12.26
CA GLN A 483 -12.45 30.83 11.64
C GLN A 483 -11.34 30.69 12.68
N VAL A 484 -10.28 29.95 12.35
CA VAL A 484 -9.16 29.70 13.26
C VAL A 484 -7.79 29.78 12.55
N VAL A 485 -6.83 30.39 13.24
CA VAL A 485 -5.40 30.21 12.99
C VAL A 485 -4.79 29.52 14.22
N ILE A 486 -4.10 28.41 13.97
CA ILE A 486 -3.28 27.68 14.93
C ILE A 486 -1.83 27.84 14.47
N ASP A 487 -1.14 28.80 15.07
CA ASP A 487 0.24 29.21 14.74
C ASP A 487 1.22 28.68 15.79
N SER A 488 2.22 27.91 15.36
CA SER A 488 3.37 27.58 16.22
C SER A 488 3.02 26.82 17.51
N CYS A 489 1.89 26.10 17.52
CA CYS A 489 1.35 25.44 18.71
C CYS A 489 1.94 24.03 18.93
N LYS A 490 1.64 23.43 20.08
CA LYS A 490 1.94 22.02 20.37
C LYS A 490 0.71 21.28 20.91
N PHE A 491 0.44 20.09 20.36
CA PHE A 491 -0.59 19.16 20.81
C PHE A 491 0.05 17.86 21.29
N ILE A 492 -0.25 17.44 22.51
CA ILE A 492 0.28 16.24 23.17
C ILE A 492 -0.90 15.41 23.65
N GLU A 493 -1.15 14.24 23.04
CA GLU A 493 -2.35 13.41 23.32
C GLU A 493 -3.67 14.19 23.13
N CYS A 494 -3.67 15.19 22.24
CA CYS A 494 -4.77 16.12 22.02
C CYS A 494 -5.09 16.25 20.53
N SER A 495 -6.29 15.87 20.10
CA SER A 495 -6.72 16.01 18.70
C SER A 495 -7.23 17.42 18.36
N ALA A 496 -7.08 17.86 17.11
CA ALA A 496 -7.75 19.04 16.57
C ALA A 496 -8.82 18.60 15.57
N GLU A 497 -10.05 19.10 15.67
CA GLU A 497 -11.17 18.73 14.80
C GLU A 497 -11.79 19.98 14.17
N ILE A 498 -11.96 19.95 12.84
CA ILE A 498 -12.49 21.06 12.04
C ILE A 498 -13.69 20.55 11.24
N GLY A 499 -14.88 20.94 11.71
CA GLY A 499 -16.19 20.73 11.08
C GLY A 499 -16.86 22.07 10.79
N SER A 500 -16.16 22.94 10.05
CA SER A 500 -16.56 24.32 9.80
C SER A 500 -16.43 24.75 8.34
N ASP A 501 -17.41 25.51 7.86
CA ASP A 501 -17.42 26.19 6.55
C ASP A 501 -16.78 27.60 6.59
N GLY A 502 -16.14 27.96 7.70
CA GLY A 502 -15.43 29.24 7.86
C GLY A 502 -14.25 29.38 6.89
N GLU A 503 -14.17 30.54 6.23
CA GLU A 503 -13.21 30.89 5.16
C GLU A 503 -11.74 30.57 5.48
N ILE A 504 -11.33 30.68 6.75
CA ILE A 504 -9.94 30.51 7.19
C ILE A 504 -9.86 29.52 8.35
N CYS A 505 -9.48 28.29 8.03
CA CYS A 505 -9.08 27.26 8.99
C CYS A 505 -7.63 26.83 8.70
N LEU A 506 -6.68 27.40 9.43
CA LEU A 506 -5.24 27.27 9.17
C LEU A 506 -4.49 26.67 10.36
N ILE A 507 -3.75 25.59 10.13
CA ILE A 507 -2.80 25.00 11.07
C ILE A 507 -1.40 25.12 10.49
N LYS A 508 -0.54 25.94 11.11
CA LYS A 508 0.82 26.16 10.62
C LYS A 508 1.89 26.05 11.71
N GLY A 509 3.07 25.56 11.34
CA GLY A 509 4.25 25.45 12.21
C GLY A 509 4.01 24.66 13.50
N THR A 510 2.96 23.83 13.54
CA THR A 510 2.44 23.22 14.76
C THR A 510 2.96 21.79 14.90
N THR A 511 3.32 21.39 16.12
CA THR A 511 3.71 20.01 16.43
C THR A 511 2.53 19.24 17.01
N VAL A 512 2.27 18.05 16.48
CA VAL A 512 1.20 17.15 16.92
C VAL A 512 1.84 15.79 17.21
N GLU A 513 1.79 15.36 18.48
CA GLU A 513 2.46 14.16 18.95
C GLU A 513 1.62 13.27 19.89
N ASN A 514 2.05 12.02 20.03
CA ASN A 514 1.49 10.97 20.89
C ASN A 514 0.04 10.58 20.53
N ASN A 515 -0.14 9.92 19.39
CA ASN A 515 -1.42 9.37 18.89
C ASN A 515 -2.54 10.41 18.74
N ALA A 516 -2.18 11.69 18.61
CA ALA A 516 -3.11 12.76 18.34
C ALA A 516 -3.58 12.74 16.87
N VAL A 517 -4.74 13.35 16.61
CA VAL A 517 -5.34 13.40 15.27
C VAL A 517 -5.67 14.85 14.89
N ILE A 518 -5.24 15.30 13.71
CA ILE A 518 -5.89 16.44 13.04
C ILE A 518 -6.98 15.86 12.15
N ARG A 519 -8.26 16.10 12.48
CA ARG A 519 -9.39 15.64 11.68
C ARG A 519 -10.11 16.80 11.01
N ILE A 520 -10.39 16.66 9.71
CA ILE A 520 -11.24 17.59 8.95
C ILE A 520 -12.46 16.81 8.47
N VAL A 521 -13.67 17.30 8.75
CA VAL A 521 -14.95 16.58 8.53
C VAL A 521 -15.97 17.41 7.76
N GLY A 522 -17.09 16.80 7.38
CA GLY A 522 -18.21 17.49 6.72
C GLY A 522 -17.81 18.13 5.40
N ARG A 523 -18.25 19.38 5.17
CA ARG A 523 -17.90 20.18 3.98
C ARG A 523 -16.83 21.25 4.28
N SER A 524 -15.94 20.97 5.23
CA SER A 524 -14.96 21.94 5.72
C SER A 524 -13.82 22.17 4.73
N THR A 525 -13.25 23.38 4.74
CA THR A 525 -11.96 23.66 4.10
C THR A 525 -10.87 23.83 5.16
N ALA A 526 -9.62 23.47 4.84
CA ALA A 526 -8.50 23.67 5.76
C ALA A 526 -7.15 23.81 5.04
N SER A 527 -6.17 24.41 5.72
CA SER A 527 -4.77 24.49 5.27
C SER A 527 -3.80 24.02 6.36
N LEU A 528 -2.94 23.04 6.03
CA LEU A 528 -1.94 22.46 6.92
C LEU A 528 -0.52 22.76 6.37
N VAL A 529 0.22 23.65 7.03
CA VAL A 529 1.46 24.24 6.50
C VAL A 529 2.65 24.12 7.46
N ASN A 530 3.78 23.53 7.05
CA ASN A 530 5.00 23.40 7.87
C ASN A 530 4.83 22.65 9.22
N ASN A 531 3.87 21.73 9.34
CA ASN A 531 3.61 21.05 10.61
C ASN A 531 4.52 19.83 10.85
N GLN A 532 4.63 19.41 12.11
CA GLN A 532 5.40 18.26 12.56
C GLN A 532 4.44 17.21 13.15
N ILE A 533 4.14 16.15 12.40
CA ILE A 533 3.17 15.11 12.74
C ILE A 533 3.93 13.86 13.21
N ARG A 534 3.91 13.56 14.50
CA ARG A 534 4.78 12.55 15.14
C ARG A 534 3.96 11.46 15.83
N GLY A 535 4.02 10.22 15.33
CA GLY A 535 3.19 9.13 15.86
C GLY A 535 1.70 9.49 15.88
N SER A 536 1.23 10.21 14.85
CA SER A 536 -0.03 10.96 14.84
C SER A 536 -0.61 11.01 13.41
N THR A 537 -1.91 11.31 13.28
CA THR A 537 -2.63 11.15 12.00
C THR A 537 -3.28 12.46 11.52
N VAL A 538 -3.24 12.70 10.21
CA VAL A 538 -4.14 13.65 9.54
C VAL A 538 -5.27 12.83 8.88
N ASP A 539 -6.52 13.12 9.25
CA ASP A 539 -7.70 12.29 9.01
C ASP A 539 -8.79 13.13 8.28
N LEU A 540 -8.86 13.03 6.95
CA LEU A 540 -9.76 13.83 6.11
C LEU A 540 -10.99 13.00 5.73
N ARG A 541 -12.19 13.47 6.09
CA ARG A 541 -13.44 12.71 5.98
C ARG A 541 -14.58 13.48 5.32
N ASP A 542 -15.61 12.69 5.00
CA ASP A 542 -16.89 13.09 4.41
C ASP A 542 -16.75 13.76 3.04
N ASN A 543 -16.66 15.08 2.99
CA ASN A 543 -16.55 15.90 1.76
C ASN A 543 -15.64 17.11 2.05
N SER A 544 -14.58 16.91 2.81
CA SER A 544 -13.63 17.97 3.18
C SER A 544 -12.70 18.31 2.02
N SER A 545 -12.20 19.55 1.97
CA SER A 545 -11.23 19.99 0.94
C SER A 545 -10.03 20.69 1.57
N VAL A 546 -8.85 20.07 1.47
CA VAL A 546 -7.69 20.45 2.29
C VAL A 546 -6.44 20.68 1.46
N LYS A 547 -5.74 21.78 1.75
CA LYS A 547 -4.42 22.07 1.20
C LYS A 547 -3.34 21.71 2.22
N LEU A 548 -2.37 20.89 1.84
CA LEU A 548 -1.24 20.50 2.66
C LEU A 548 0.06 20.99 1.99
N SER A 549 0.96 21.56 2.78
CA SER A 549 2.27 21.96 2.28
C SER A 549 3.38 21.81 3.31
N ASN A 550 4.44 21.12 2.90
CA ASN A 550 5.75 21.09 3.56
C ASN A 550 5.68 20.54 5.02
N ASN A 551 4.75 19.62 5.30
CA ASN A 551 4.63 18.97 6.60
C ASN A 551 5.58 17.76 6.69
N THR A 552 6.02 17.42 7.90
CA THR A 552 6.85 16.24 8.17
C THR A 552 6.08 15.23 9.01
N TYR A 553 5.93 14.02 8.49
CA TYR A 553 5.31 12.87 9.12
C TYR A 553 6.41 11.89 9.56
N ASN A 554 6.53 11.67 10.87
CA ASN A 554 7.45 10.71 11.46
C ASN A 554 6.69 9.72 12.35
N ASN A 555 6.61 8.46 11.90
CA ASN A 555 5.62 7.48 12.36
C ASN A 555 4.16 7.98 12.23
N GLY A 556 3.92 8.95 11.34
CA GLY A 556 2.62 9.60 11.16
C GLY A 556 2.00 9.30 9.81
N LYS A 557 0.68 9.45 9.70
CA LYS A 557 -0.11 9.04 8.51
C LYS A 557 -0.95 10.19 7.95
N LEU A 558 -1.23 10.14 6.65
CA LEU A 558 -2.27 10.94 5.99
C LEU A 558 -3.37 10.01 5.46
N LEU A 559 -4.62 10.27 5.84
CA LEU A 559 -5.80 9.52 5.42
C LEU A 559 -6.77 10.46 4.69
N VAL A 560 -7.18 10.08 3.47
CA VAL A 560 -8.16 10.83 2.65
C VAL A 560 -9.33 9.91 2.31
N TRP A 561 -10.47 10.12 2.96
CA TRP A 561 -11.60 9.18 3.00
C TRP A 561 -12.91 9.81 2.51
N GLY A 562 -13.84 8.99 2.03
CA GLY A 562 -15.18 9.44 1.60
C GLY A 562 -15.11 10.12 0.24
N SER A 563 -15.74 11.28 0.08
CA SER A 563 -15.67 12.13 -1.11
C SER A 563 -14.68 13.30 -0.93
N SER A 564 -13.77 13.21 0.04
CA SER A 564 -12.82 14.29 0.39
C SER A 564 -11.75 14.52 -0.69
N SER A 565 -11.28 15.76 -0.78
CA SER A 565 -10.21 16.20 -1.69
C SER A 565 -9.00 16.76 -0.95
N ALA A 566 -7.80 16.37 -1.39
CA ALA A 566 -6.53 16.84 -0.85
C ALA A 566 -5.58 17.31 -1.97
N GLU A 567 -5.12 18.55 -1.87
CA GLU A 567 -3.99 19.09 -2.65
C GLU A 567 -2.77 19.17 -1.73
N SER A 568 -1.73 18.39 -2.00
CA SER A 568 -0.58 18.22 -1.12
C SER A 568 0.74 18.49 -1.84
N THR A 569 1.70 19.16 -1.19
CA THR A 569 3.00 19.47 -1.83
C THR A 569 4.17 19.51 -0.85
N ARG A 570 5.30 18.90 -1.24
CA ARG A 570 6.56 18.85 -0.47
C ARG A 570 6.46 18.19 0.91
N GLU A 571 5.51 17.28 1.10
CA GLU A 571 5.45 16.49 2.33
C GLU A 571 6.67 15.55 2.45
N SER A 572 7.01 15.18 3.68
CA SER A 572 8.04 14.19 3.98
C SER A 572 7.47 13.12 4.92
N PHE A 573 7.54 11.84 4.54
CA PHE A 573 7.04 10.70 5.31
C PHE A 573 8.17 9.73 5.66
N SER A 574 8.22 9.29 6.92
CA SER A 574 9.23 8.37 7.46
C SER A 574 8.71 7.55 8.66
N GLY A 575 9.29 6.38 8.91
CA GLY A 575 9.17 5.66 10.18
C GLY A 575 8.41 4.33 10.13
N THR A 576 8.15 3.80 11.33
CA THR A 576 7.53 2.48 11.53
C THR A 576 6.00 2.59 11.51
N ILE A 577 5.43 2.48 10.31
CA ILE A 577 3.99 2.49 10.02
C ILE A 577 3.62 1.43 8.98
N ASP A 578 2.34 1.08 8.96
CA ASP A 578 1.66 0.17 8.03
C ASP A 578 1.46 0.77 6.63
N ALA A 579 1.05 2.04 6.56
CA ALA A 579 0.96 2.84 5.34
C ALA A 579 1.22 4.32 5.68
N ALA A 580 1.99 5.02 4.84
CA ALA A 580 2.21 6.46 5.01
C ALA A 580 1.00 7.29 4.58
N ILE A 581 0.38 6.90 3.46
CA ILE A 581 -0.78 7.58 2.85
C ILE A 581 -1.84 6.54 2.50
N GLY A 582 -3.09 6.78 2.90
CA GLY A 582 -4.26 5.97 2.52
C GLY A 582 -5.37 6.80 1.87
N VAL A 583 -5.82 6.42 0.67
CA VAL A 583 -6.89 7.07 -0.09
C VAL A 583 -8.02 6.06 -0.33
N THR A 584 -9.28 6.38 0.03
CA THR A 584 -10.37 5.39 -0.02
C THR A 584 -11.78 6.00 -0.10
N GLY A 585 -12.72 5.27 -0.71
CA GLY A 585 -14.00 5.80 -1.17
C GLY A 585 -13.81 6.59 -2.48
N ASP A 586 -14.67 7.57 -2.76
CA ASP A 586 -14.55 8.48 -3.91
C ASP A 586 -13.46 9.57 -3.75
N ALA A 587 -12.51 9.33 -2.83
CA ALA A 587 -11.55 10.31 -2.34
C ALA A 587 -10.48 10.66 -3.38
N LYS A 588 -10.02 11.91 -3.37
CA LYS A 588 -9.14 12.47 -4.40
C LYS A 588 -7.90 13.06 -3.75
N LEU A 589 -6.74 12.49 -4.04
CA LEU A 589 -5.44 13.02 -3.59
C LEU A 589 -4.59 13.40 -4.79
N ARG A 590 -4.24 14.69 -4.89
CA ARG A 590 -3.10 15.13 -5.70
C ARG A 590 -1.92 15.46 -4.79
N ILE A 591 -0.80 14.77 -4.98
CA ILE A 591 0.41 14.92 -4.17
C ILE A 591 1.62 15.24 -5.07
N LYS A 592 2.30 16.35 -4.79
CA LYS A 592 3.43 16.86 -5.58
C LYS A 592 4.74 16.92 -4.80
N ASN A 593 5.86 16.56 -5.42
CA ASN A 593 7.22 16.74 -4.88
C ASN A 593 7.43 16.11 -3.48
N ALA A 594 6.70 15.04 -3.16
CA ALA A 594 6.77 14.42 -1.84
C ALA A 594 7.94 13.44 -1.72
N ASN A 595 8.51 13.34 -0.51
CA ASN A 595 9.54 12.37 -0.17
C ASN A 595 8.95 11.33 0.77
N ILE A 596 8.86 10.07 0.33
CA ILE A 596 8.27 8.98 1.10
C ILE A 596 9.35 7.92 1.25
N GLY A 597 9.90 7.71 2.46
CA GLY A 597 10.97 6.74 2.58
C GLY A 597 11.43 6.37 3.98
N ASN A 598 12.09 5.21 4.07
CA ASN A 598 12.34 4.50 5.32
C ASN A 598 11.00 4.19 6.02
N ILE A 599 10.07 3.55 5.29
CA ILE A 599 8.72 3.18 5.75
C ILE A 599 8.66 1.67 5.96
N SER A 600 8.25 1.21 7.15
CA SER A 600 8.18 -0.23 7.47
C SER A 600 7.06 -1.02 6.77
N GLY A 601 6.10 -0.31 6.19
CA GLY A 601 4.98 -0.85 5.44
C GLY A 601 4.90 -0.22 4.06
N CYS A 602 3.70 0.09 3.58
CA CYS A 602 3.46 0.67 2.26
C CYS A 602 3.69 2.19 2.20
N GLY A 603 4.01 2.70 1.01
CA GLY A 603 4.09 4.15 0.73
C GLY A 603 2.70 4.78 0.62
N ILE A 604 2.12 4.72 -0.58
CA ILE A 604 0.74 5.13 -0.87
C ILE A 604 -0.12 3.88 -1.08
N VAL A 605 -1.34 3.89 -0.55
CA VAL A 605 -2.36 2.86 -0.77
C VAL A 605 -3.67 3.51 -1.20
N SER A 606 -4.22 3.11 -2.35
CA SER A 606 -5.47 3.62 -2.92
C SER A 606 -6.47 2.48 -3.11
N TYR A 607 -7.68 2.63 -2.56
CA TYR A 607 -8.77 1.63 -2.60
C TYR A 607 -10.11 2.23 -3.08
N GLY A 608 -10.98 1.40 -3.62
CA GLY A 608 -12.34 1.82 -4.02
C GLY A 608 -12.33 2.75 -5.23
N THR A 609 -13.39 3.52 -5.42
CA THR A 609 -13.56 4.54 -6.47
C THR A 609 -12.67 5.78 -6.31
N SER A 610 -11.50 5.63 -5.68
CA SER A 610 -10.59 6.73 -5.37
C SER A 610 -9.76 7.15 -6.58
N ARG A 611 -9.26 8.39 -6.54
CA ARG A 611 -8.34 8.92 -7.55
C ARG A 611 -7.04 9.41 -6.92
N LEU A 612 -5.93 8.82 -7.37
CA LEU A 612 -4.57 9.20 -7.01
C LEU A 612 -3.88 9.91 -8.18
N ASP A 613 -3.23 11.03 -7.88
CA ASP A 613 -2.46 11.86 -8.83
C ASP A 613 -1.13 12.23 -8.14
N ALA A 614 -0.07 11.48 -8.45
CA ALA A 614 1.24 11.60 -7.80
C ALA A 614 2.30 12.12 -8.78
N GLU A 615 2.88 13.28 -8.48
CA GLU A 615 3.70 14.05 -9.41
C GLU A 615 5.07 14.42 -8.80
N SER A 616 6.16 14.07 -9.47
CA SER A 616 7.54 14.32 -9.01
C SER A 616 7.84 13.74 -7.62
N CYS A 617 7.20 12.62 -7.25
CA CYS A 617 7.33 11.99 -5.93
C CYS A 617 8.49 10.99 -5.89
N ASN A 618 9.18 10.94 -4.75
CA ASN A 618 10.42 10.19 -4.54
C ASN A 618 10.23 9.15 -3.42
N PHE A 619 10.22 7.86 -3.77
CA PHE A 619 9.98 6.73 -2.90
C PHE A 619 11.29 5.96 -2.64
N ARG A 620 11.71 5.76 -1.39
CA ARG A 620 12.98 5.09 -1.05
C ARG A 620 12.92 4.16 0.16
N GLU A 621 13.56 3.00 0.06
CA GLU A 621 13.71 2.05 1.18
C GLU A 621 12.36 1.65 1.83
N ILE A 622 11.34 1.45 0.99
CA ILE A 622 10.02 1.02 1.41
C ILE A 622 10.08 -0.48 1.70
N GLN A 623 9.72 -0.90 2.92
CA GLN A 623 9.86 -2.30 3.33
C GLN A 623 8.73 -3.19 2.79
N GLN A 624 7.70 -2.60 2.16
CA GLN A 624 6.67 -3.24 1.35
C GLN A 624 6.53 -2.49 0.00
N THR A 625 5.31 -2.39 -0.56
CA THR A 625 5.00 -1.70 -1.82
C THR A 625 5.03 -0.17 -1.70
N ALA A 626 5.62 0.52 -2.70
CA ALA A 626 5.65 1.99 -2.71
C ALA A 626 4.31 2.61 -3.13
N CYS A 627 3.60 2.02 -4.10
CA CYS A 627 2.26 2.41 -4.48
C CYS A 627 1.35 1.20 -4.76
N LEU A 628 0.33 1.00 -3.93
CA LEU A 628 -0.67 -0.07 -4.06
C LEU A 628 -2.01 0.53 -4.52
N CYS A 629 -2.47 0.15 -5.71
CA CYS A 629 -3.70 0.64 -6.34
C CYS A 629 -4.67 -0.53 -6.53
N HIS A 630 -5.87 -0.47 -5.93
CA HIS A 630 -6.73 -1.64 -5.81
C HIS A 630 -8.24 -1.32 -5.79
N SER A 631 -9.09 -2.27 -6.20
CA SER A 631 -10.57 -2.20 -6.06
C SER A 631 -11.26 -1.02 -6.77
N GLY A 632 -10.90 -0.78 -8.02
CA GLY A 632 -11.61 0.14 -8.92
C GLY A 632 -11.09 1.58 -8.95
N CYS A 633 -9.94 1.86 -8.31
CA CYS A 633 -9.37 3.20 -8.30
C CYS A 633 -8.77 3.60 -9.65
N ASP A 634 -8.68 4.90 -9.89
CA ASP A 634 -7.85 5.50 -10.94
C ASP A 634 -6.54 6.01 -10.33
N ALA A 635 -5.39 5.72 -10.95
CA ALA A 635 -4.08 6.19 -10.47
C ALA A 635 -3.14 6.65 -11.59
N THR A 636 -2.70 7.92 -11.50
CA THR A 636 -1.68 8.51 -12.38
C THR A 636 -0.41 8.78 -11.57
N LEU A 637 0.73 8.25 -12.02
CA LEU A 637 2.07 8.57 -11.49
C LEU A 637 2.90 9.24 -12.60
N THR A 638 3.38 10.46 -12.34
CA THR A 638 4.12 11.28 -13.31
C THR A 638 5.45 11.76 -12.71
N ASP A 639 6.56 11.59 -13.43
CA ASP A 639 7.92 12.00 -13.01
C ASP A 639 8.39 11.40 -11.66
N CYS A 640 7.80 10.27 -11.27
CA CYS A 640 8.08 9.61 -9.99
C CYS A 640 9.32 8.70 -10.03
N VAL A 641 10.09 8.69 -8.94
CA VAL A 641 11.26 7.81 -8.76
C VAL A 641 11.03 6.86 -7.59
N ILE A 642 11.22 5.56 -7.82
CA ILE A 642 11.04 4.50 -6.82
C ILE A 642 12.33 3.69 -6.72
N GLN A 643 12.86 3.51 -5.52
CA GLN A 643 14.09 2.75 -5.28
C GLN A 643 14.04 1.93 -3.98
N GLY A 644 14.56 0.69 -4.04
CA GLY A 644 14.83 -0.10 -2.84
C GLY A 644 13.58 -0.66 -2.15
N CYS A 645 12.52 -0.96 -2.91
CA CYS A 645 11.38 -1.69 -2.37
C CYS A 645 11.76 -3.14 -2.05
N LYS A 646 11.30 -3.65 -0.91
CA LYS A 646 11.53 -5.06 -0.51
C LYS A 646 10.59 -6.05 -1.21
N GLU A 647 9.34 -5.64 -1.35
CA GLU A 647 8.27 -6.32 -2.08
C GLU A 647 8.10 -5.65 -3.47
N GLU A 648 7.04 -5.97 -4.19
CA GLU A 648 6.65 -5.37 -5.47
C GLU A 648 6.56 -3.85 -5.34
N ALA A 649 7.24 -3.09 -6.22
CA ALA A 649 7.39 -1.64 -6.01
C ALA A 649 6.08 -0.87 -6.31
N ILE A 650 5.38 -1.24 -7.38
CA ILE A 650 4.00 -0.86 -7.65
C ILE A 650 3.15 -2.14 -7.79
N ILE A 651 1.94 -2.13 -7.21
CA ILE A 651 0.92 -3.15 -7.45
C ILE A 651 -0.34 -2.44 -7.97
N VAL A 652 -0.88 -2.92 -9.08
CA VAL A 652 -2.17 -2.54 -9.65
C VAL A 652 -3.04 -3.80 -9.69
N ASN A 653 -4.11 -3.87 -8.89
CA ASN A 653 -4.99 -5.05 -8.85
C ASN A 653 -6.47 -4.66 -8.95
N ASN A 654 -7.19 -5.13 -9.97
CA ASN A 654 -8.57 -4.75 -10.22
C ASN A 654 -8.77 -3.22 -10.19
N ALA A 655 -7.89 -2.48 -10.89
CA ALA A 655 -7.97 -1.02 -11.01
C ALA A 655 -8.77 -0.62 -12.26
N SER A 656 -9.36 0.59 -12.24
CA SER A 656 -10.16 1.10 -13.35
C SER A 656 -9.26 1.55 -14.51
N ASN A 657 -8.44 2.57 -14.29
CA ASN A 657 -7.43 3.04 -15.23
C ASN A 657 -6.13 3.38 -14.49
N THR A 658 -4.98 2.99 -15.04
CA THR A 658 -3.68 3.41 -14.49
C THR A 658 -2.75 3.95 -15.56
N GLU A 659 -2.01 5.01 -15.21
CA GLU A 659 -1.13 5.73 -16.14
C GLU A 659 0.21 6.06 -15.45
N PHE A 660 1.31 5.57 -16.03
CA PHE A 660 2.67 5.83 -15.56
C PHE A 660 3.43 6.61 -16.64
N VAL A 661 3.85 7.83 -16.33
CA VAL A 661 4.55 8.73 -17.26
C VAL A 661 5.90 9.14 -16.68
N ARG A 662 7.00 8.82 -17.37
CA ARG A 662 8.38 9.11 -16.93
C ARG A 662 8.71 8.57 -15.53
N VAL A 663 8.10 7.45 -15.15
CA VAL A 663 8.35 6.78 -13.86
C VAL A 663 9.63 5.93 -13.96
N SER A 664 10.53 6.05 -12.98
CA SER A 664 11.75 5.24 -12.89
C SER A 664 11.74 4.40 -11.62
N ILE A 665 11.66 3.07 -11.79
CA ILE A 665 11.72 2.07 -10.73
C ILE A 665 13.05 1.32 -10.84
N LYS A 666 13.82 1.25 -9.75
CA LYS A 666 15.13 0.57 -9.76
C LYS A 666 15.56 -0.07 -8.46
N ASN A 667 16.44 -1.08 -8.57
CA ASN A 667 17.10 -1.74 -7.44
C ASN A 667 16.09 -2.36 -6.44
N CYS A 668 14.97 -2.90 -6.92
CA CYS A 668 13.95 -3.52 -6.04
C CYS A 668 14.22 -5.00 -5.82
N ASN A 669 13.88 -5.49 -4.64
CA ASN A 669 14.15 -6.86 -4.19
C ASN A 669 13.07 -7.87 -4.62
N SER A 670 12.00 -7.40 -5.26
CA SER A 670 10.97 -8.22 -5.92
C SER A 670 10.71 -7.70 -7.36
N THR A 671 9.49 -7.84 -7.90
CA THR A 671 9.13 -7.31 -9.23
C THR A 671 9.01 -5.77 -9.20
N SER A 672 9.34 -5.06 -10.28
CA SER A 672 9.23 -3.59 -10.30
C SER A 672 7.77 -3.10 -10.35
N CYS A 673 6.92 -3.67 -11.19
CA CYS A 673 5.48 -3.42 -11.19
C CYS A 673 4.67 -4.69 -11.50
N GLU A 674 3.59 -4.93 -10.76
CA GLU A 674 2.60 -5.97 -11.04
C GLU A 674 1.26 -5.34 -11.44
N ILE A 675 0.62 -5.89 -12.48
CA ILE A 675 -0.67 -5.45 -13.04
C ILE A 675 -1.56 -6.70 -13.16
N ALA A 676 -2.54 -6.83 -12.27
CA ALA A 676 -3.41 -7.99 -12.15
C ALA A 676 -4.89 -7.60 -12.29
N ASP A 677 -5.69 -8.42 -12.97
CA ASP A 677 -7.15 -8.33 -13.07
C ASP A 677 -7.70 -6.92 -13.44
N SER A 678 -6.91 -6.10 -14.15
CA SER A 678 -7.16 -4.66 -14.34
C SER A 678 -7.47 -4.32 -15.79
N ASN A 679 -8.44 -3.42 -16.01
CA ASN A 679 -8.98 -3.16 -17.34
C ASN A 679 -7.93 -2.61 -18.32
N TYR A 680 -7.12 -1.65 -17.86
CA TYR A 680 -6.18 -0.92 -18.72
C TYR A 680 -5.05 -0.24 -17.91
N CYS A 681 -3.82 -0.39 -18.38
CA CYS A 681 -2.64 0.32 -17.89
C CYS A 681 -1.85 0.93 -19.06
N THR A 682 -1.45 2.20 -18.95
CA THR A 682 -0.58 2.89 -19.93
C THR A 682 0.76 3.24 -19.29
N ILE A 683 1.86 2.94 -19.98
CA ILE A 683 3.23 3.10 -19.49
C ILE A 683 4.03 3.86 -20.56
N LYS A 684 4.39 5.13 -20.29
CA LYS A 684 5.04 6.02 -21.26
C LYS A 684 6.35 6.60 -20.73
N ASP A 685 7.42 6.52 -21.52
CA ASP A 685 8.76 7.06 -21.20
C ASP A 685 9.36 6.51 -19.88
N CYS A 686 8.94 5.32 -19.45
CA CYS A 686 9.23 4.75 -18.13
C CYS A 686 10.48 3.84 -18.12
N LYS A 687 10.97 3.53 -16.92
CA LYS A 687 12.14 2.67 -16.69
C LYS A 687 11.92 1.66 -15.56
N PHE A 688 12.25 0.40 -15.82
CA PHE A 688 12.13 -0.72 -14.89
C PHE A 688 13.46 -1.50 -14.87
N GLU A 689 14.36 -1.10 -13.97
CA GLU A 689 15.80 -1.39 -14.06
C GLU A 689 16.34 -2.16 -12.82
N ASN A 690 17.10 -3.24 -13.04
CA ASN A 690 17.87 -3.92 -11.99
C ASN A 690 17.04 -4.40 -10.78
N SER A 691 15.90 -5.07 -11.02
CA SER A 691 15.08 -5.71 -10.00
C SER A 691 15.29 -7.24 -9.93
N LYS A 692 15.15 -7.82 -8.73
CA LYS A 692 15.44 -9.24 -8.48
C LYS A 692 14.38 -10.25 -8.95
N ARG A 693 13.26 -9.77 -9.48
CA ARG A 693 12.31 -10.58 -10.24
C ARG A 693 12.15 -10.00 -11.63
N CYS A 694 10.93 -9.72 -12.06
CA CYS A 694 10.65 -9.16 -13.38
C CYS A 694 10.70 -7.63 -13.34
N GLY A 695 10.86 -7.01 -14.51
CA GLY A 695 10.51 -5.60 -14.66
C GLY A 695 9.00 -5.43 -14.49
N LEU A 696 8.22 -6.14 -15.31
CA LEU A 696 6.75 -6.13 -15.28
C LEU A 696 6.18 -7.55 -15.13
N VAL A 697 5.10 -7.68 -14.38
CA VAL A 697 4.20 -8.86 -14.36
C VAL A 697 2.80 -8.39 -14.73
N ILE A 698 2.17 -9.03 -15.72
CA ILE A 698 0.87 -8.65 -16.26
C ILE A 698 -0.02 -9.91 -16.33
N VAL A 699 -1.13 -9.91 -15.61
CA VAL A 699 -2.03 -11.06 -15.42
C VAL A 699 -3.49 -10.65 -15.60
N ASN A 700 -4.27 -11.39 -16.38
CA ASN A 700 -5.69 -11.10 -16.70
C ASN A 700 -5.98 -9.63 -17.12
N SER A 701 -5.01 -8.95 -17.74
CA SER A 701 -5.03 -7.48 -17.91
C SER A 701 -4.65 -7.03 -19.34
N ARG A 702 -4.89 -5.75 -19.66
CA ARG A 702 -4.33 -5.08 -20.85
C ARG A 702 -3.33 -4.00 -20.42
N ALA A 703 -2.16 -4.00 -21.04
CA ALA A 703 -1.15 -2.95 -20.88
C ALA A 703 -0.65 -2.43 -22.23
N GLU A 704 -0.37 -1.13 -22.30
CA GLU A 704 0.29 -0.48 -23.44
C GLU A 704 1.55 0.24 -22.99
N ILE A 705 2.66 0.00 -23.69
CA ILE A 705 3.99 0.49 -23.35
C ILE A 705 4.54 1.32 -24.51
N GLU A 706 4.91 2.57 -24.27
CA GLU A 706 5.51 3.46 -25.27
C GLU A 706 6.87 3.97 -24.80
N ASN A 707 7.87 3.92 -25.68
CA ASN A 707 9.20 4.53 -25.52
C ASN A 707 9.89 4.22 -24.17
N SER A 708 9.68 3.01 -23.63
CA SER A 708 10.10 2.64 -22.26
C SER A 708 11.27 1.64 -22.24
N THR A 709 12.00 1.58 -21.13
CA THR A 709 13.15 0.69 -20.93
C THR A 709 12.89 -0.35 -19.84
N ILE A 710 13.10 -1.63 -20.14
CA ILE A 710 12.98 -2.74 -19.18
C ILE A 710 14.28 -3.55 -19.22
N SER A 711 15.14 -3.38 -18.22
CA SER A 711 16.52 -3.88 -18.32
C SER A 711 17.18 -4.39 -17.04
N SER A 712 18.14 -5.31 -17.24
CA SER A 712 19.03 -5.85 -16.21
C SER A 712 18.32 -6.55 -15.05
N ASN A 713 17.09 -7.05 -15.25
CA ASN A 713 16.32 -7.74 -14.21
C ASN A 713 16.73 -9.23 -14.08
N GLU A 714 16.66 -9.82 -12.89
CA GLU A 714 17.11 -11.20 -12.62
C GLU A 714 16.18 -12.30 -13.17
N PHE A 715 14.94 -11.96 -13.55
CA PHE A 715 14.01 -12.86 -14.25
C PHE A 715 13.76 -12.37 -15.69
N SER A 716 12.54 -12.52 -16.21
CA SER A 716 12.13 -11.96 -17.50
C SER A 716 11.92 -10.45 -17.38
N GLY A 717 12.23 -9.68 -18.41
CA GLY A 717 11.87 -8.25 -18.43
C GLY A 717 10.38 -8.04 -18.21
N ILE A 718 9.54 -8.75 -18.97
CA ILE A 718 8.08 -8.78 -18.85
C ILE A 718 7.59 -10.22 -18.75
N HIS A 719 6.69 -10.51 -17.81
CA HIS A 719 5.95 -11.76 -17.73
C HIS A 719 4.45 -11.49 -17.99
N LEU A 720 3.84 -12.27 -18.89
CA LEU A 720 2.50 -12.03 -19.42
C LEU A 720 1.67 -13.31 -19.40
N SER A 721 0.56 -13.32 -18.64
CA SER A 721 -0.31 -14.49 -18.47
C SER A 721 -1.78 -14.13 -18.69
N ASN A 722 -2.47 -14.84 -19.60
CA ASN A 722 -3.86 -14.58 -19.99
C ASN A 722 -4.16 -13.08 -20.24
N SER A 723 -3.26 -12.39 -20.94
CA SER A 723 -3.21 -10.93 -20.98
C SER A 723 -2.89 -10.38 -22.38
N LYS A 724 -3.13 -9.08 -22.58
CA LYS A 724 -2.81 -8.37 -23.83
C LYS A 724 -1.76 -7.28 -23.60
N LEU A 725 -0.74 -7.27 -24.44
CA LEU A 725 0.38 -6.35 -24.35
C LEU A 725 0.70 -5.73 -25.71
N HIS A 726 0.63 -4.41 -25.79
CA HIS A 726 1.10 -3.63 -26.94
C HIS A 726 2.37 -2.86 -26.54
N ILE A 727 3.43 -2.92 -27.34
CA ILE A 727 4.69 -2.18 -27.12
C ILE A 727 5.05 -1.38 -28.37
N LYS A 728 5.22 -0.07 -28.22
CA LYS A 728 5.57 0.85 -29.31
C LYS A 728 6.86 1.61 -28.97
N ALA A 729 7.95 1.14 -29.57
CA ALA A 729 9.33 1.59 -29.34
C ALA A 729 9.83 1.48 -27.89
N GLY A 730 11.15 1.48 -27.73
CA GLY A 730 11.83 1.29 -26.45
C GLY A 730 12.87 0.18 -26.52
N ALA A 731 13.31 -0.29 -25.35
CA ALA A 731 14.38 -1.28 -25.23
C ALA A 731 14.13 -2.30 -24.10
N ILE A 732 14.27 -3.58 -24.43
CA ILE A 732 14.18 -4.70 -23.48
C ILE A 732 15.51 -5.47 -23.51
N SER A 733 16.35 -5.29 -22.50
CA SER A 733 17.76 -5.67 -22.57
C SER A 733 18.37 -6.24 -21.30
N GLN A 734 19.35 -7.13 -21.45
CA GLN A 734 20.15 -7.71 -20.34
C GLN A 734 19.33 -8.44 -19.25
N ASN A 735 18.07 -8.79 -19.50
CA ASN A 735 17.24 -9.51 -18.53
C ASN A 735 17.62 -11.00 -18.51
N VAL A 736 17.87 -11.54 -17.32
CA VAL A 736 18.59 -12.82 -17.12
C VAL A 736 17.78 -14.05 -17.56
N LYS A 737 16.45 -14.01 -17.49
CA LYS A 737 15.56 -15.11 -17.96
C LYS A 737 14.80 -14.77 -19.25
N GLY A 738 15.29 -13.80 -20.02
CA GLY A 738 14.70 -13.41 -21.30
C GLY A 738 14.00 -12.05 -21.28
N GLY A 739 13.62 -11.55 -22.45
CA GLY A 739 12.98 -10.23 -22.57
C GLY A 739 11.50 -10.28 -22.17
N ILE A 740 10.70 -11.06 -22.89
CA ILE A 740 9.26 -11.25 -22.64
C ILE A 740 8.94 -12.75 -22.55
N PHE A 741 8.16 -13.15 -21.55
CA PHE A 741 7.60 -14.50 -21.39
C PHE A 741 6.08 -14.44 -21.52
N SER A 742 5.51 -15.15 -22.50
CA SER A 742 4.07 -15.13 -22.84
C SER A 742 3.44 -16.50 -22.68
N CYS A 743 2.42 -16.61 -21.81
CA CYS A 743 1.72 -17.86 -21.50
C CYS A 743 0.19 -17.71 -21.41
N GLN A 744 -0.50 -18.84 -21.33
CA GLN A 744 -1.94 -18.93 -21.07
C GLN A 744 -2.83 -18.11 -22.03
N ASN A 745 -2.65 -18.28 -23.34
CA ASN A 745 -3.42 -17.59 -24.39
C ASN A 745 -3.18 -16.06 -24.48
N SER A 746 -2.02 -15.58 -24.03
CA SER A 746 -1.68 -14.15 -24.11
C SER A 746 -1.46 -13.66 -25.54
N THR A 747 -1.72 -12.37 -25.79
CA THR A 747 -1.51 -11.71 -27.09
C THR A 747 -0.47 -10.60 -26.95
N ILE A 748 0.53 -10.58 -27.83
CA ILE A 748 1.59 -9.56 -27.88
C ILE A 748 1.61 -8.89 -29.24
N GLU A 749 1.62 -7.56 -29.25
CA GLU A 749 1.80 -6.70 -30.43
C GLU A 749 3.00 -5.78 -30.18
N ILE A 750 4.03 -5.81 -31.04
CA ILE A 750 5.27 -5.03 -30.84
C ILE A 750 5.67 -4.29 -32.12
N GLU A 751 5.87 -2.98 -32.01
CA GLU A 751 6.42 -2.11 -33.04
C GLU A 751 7.79 -1.55 -32.65
N SER A 752 8.73 -1.49 -33.61
CA SER A 752 9.95 -0.66 -33.56
C SER A 752 10.82 -0.78 -32.29
N THR A 753 10.85 -1.95 -31.66
CA THR A 753 11.45 -2.15 -30.33
C THR A 753 12.80 -2.87 -30.40
N GLN A 754 13.73 -2.52 -29.50
CA GLN A 754 15.07 -3.09 -29.44
C GLN A 754 15.19 -4.18 -28.36
N PHE A 755 15.77 -5.32 -28.73
CA PHE A 755 15.97 -6.49 -27.87
C PHE A 755 17.44 -6.90 -27.83
N THR A 756 18.13 -6.60 -26.72
CA THR A 756 19.60 -6.68 -26.67
C THR A 756 20.13 -7.47 -25.47
N GLY A 757 20.92 -8.51 -25.73
CA GLY A 757 21.70 -9.19 -24.69
C GLY A 757 20.90 -9.92 -23.60
N ASN A 758 19.64 -10.31 -23.86
CA ASN A 758 18.83 -11.05 -22.90
C ASN A 758 19.35 -12.52 -22.76
N GLY A 759 19.32 -13.04 -21.53
CA GLY A 759 20.02 -14.27 -21.13
C GLY A 759 19.35 -15.61 -21.53
N TRP A 760 18.18 -15.54 -22.16
CA TRP A 760 17.50 -16.68 -22.79
C TRP A 760 16.82 -16.18 -24.08
N ALA A 761 15.58 -16.58 -24.37
CA ALA A 761 14.77 -16.02 -25.44
C ALA A 761 14.48 -14.53 -25.19
N ALA A 762 14.69 -13.66 -26.17
CA ALA A 762 14.27 -12.27 -26.07
C ALA A 762 12.73 -12.15 -26.06
N ILE A 763 12.02 -13.02 -26.79
CA ILE A 763 10.58 -13.26 -26.64
C ILE A 763 10.32 -14.78 -26.65
N HIS A 764 9.59 -15.29 -25.67
CA HIS A 764 9.02 -16.63 -25.67
C HIS A 764 7.48 -16.60 -25.75
N VAL A 765 6.92 -17.45 -26.61
CA VAL A 765 5.48 -17.58 -26.86
C VAL A 765 5.06 -19.04 -26.67
N GLU A 766 4.38 -19.33 -25.56
CA GLU A 766 3.80 -20.64 -25.26
C GLU A 766 2.68 -21.01 -26.25
N ASN A 767 2.38 -22.30 -26.38
CA ASN A 767 1.21 -22.83 -27.10
C ASN A 767 -0.06 -22.01 -26.80
N HIS A 768 -0.87 -21.77 -27.84
CA HIS A 768 -2.09 -20.94 -27.82
C HIS A 768 -1.88 -19.42 -27.58
N SER A 769 -0.68 -18.96 -27.21
CA SER A 769 -0.35 -17.54 -27.17
C SER A 769 0.04 -17.03 -28.57
N GLN A 770 -0.09 -15.72 -28.80
CA GLN A 770 0.08 -15.10 -30.12
C GLN A 770 1.05 -13.91 -30.08
N LEU A 771 1.84 -13.74 -31.14
CA LEU A 771 2.80 -12.65 -31.33
C LEU A 771 2.66 -12.00 -32.70
N THR A 772 2.48 -10.68 -32.74
CA THR A 772 2.66 -9.83 -33.92
C THR A 772 3.84 -8.90 -33.66
N LEU A 773 4.81 -8.87 -34.58
CA LEU A 773 6.09 -8.21 -34.38
C LEU A 773 6.54 -7.48 -35.66
N ASN A 774 6.66 -6.15 -35.61
CA ASN A 774 6.99 -5.32 -36.76
C ASN A 774 8.20 -4.40 -36.48
N GLY A 775 9.09 -4.24 -37.46
CA GLY A 775 10.15 -3.22 -37.49
C GLY A 775 11.19 -3.31 -36.37
N SER A 776 11.26 -4.45 -35.67
CA SER A 776 11.99 -4.60 -34.41
C SER A 776 13.38 -5.22 -34.61
N THR A 777 14.31 -4.92 -33.70
CA THR A 777 15.73 -5.29 -33.84
C THR A 777 16.23 -6.11 -32.67
N PHE A 778 16.83 -7.26 -32.97
CA PHE A 778 17.36 -8.22 -32.01
C PHE A 778 18.88 -8.31 -32.16
N THR A 779 19.61 -8.15 -31.06
CA THR A 779 21.09 -8.11 -31.09
C THR A 779 21.69 -8.86 -29.90
N SER A 780 22.52 -9.85 -30.18
CA SER A 780 23.32 -10.57 -29.18
C SER A 780 22.57 -11.19 -27.99
N ASN A 781 21.29 -11.57 -28.16
CA ASN A 781 20.59 -12.40 -27.17
C ASN A 781 21.07 -13.86 -27.28
N ALA A 782 20.74 -14.70 -26.29
CA ALA A 782 21.02 -16.13 -26.38
C ALA A 782 20.17 -16.83 -27.46
N LEU A 783 18.90 -16.42 -27.57
CA LEU A 783 17.91 -16.78 -28.58
C LEU A 783 17.04 -15.52 -28.81
N ALA A 784 16.67 -15.15 -30.03
CA ALA A 784 15.80 -13.98 -30.21
C ALA A 784 14.33 -14.35 -29.96
N LEU A 785 13.78 -15.29 -30.72
CA LEU A 785 12.37 -15.71 -30.61
C LEU A 785 12.26 -17.22 -30.38
N ASN A 786 11.41 -17.63 -29.45
CA ASN A 786 11.06 -19.03 -29.20
C ASN A 786 9.53 -19.20 -29.24
N ILE A 787 8.99 -19.65 -30.37
CA ILE A 787 7.55 -19.63 -30.67
C ILE A 787 6.99 -21.05 -30.80
N ALA A 788 6.22 -21.45 -29.78
CA ALA A 788 5.42 -22.66 -29.76
C ALA A 788 3.90 -22.37 -29.95
N GLY A 789 3.49 -21.10 -29.77
CA GLY A 789 2.18 -20.58 -30.14
C GLY A 789 2.07 -20.19 -31.62
N GLN A 790 1.53 -19.00 -31.89
CA GLN A 790 1.45 -18.42 -33.24
C GLN A 790 2.31 -17.14 -33.33
N GLY A 791 2.90 -16.88 -34.50
CA GLY A 791 3.72 -15.70 -34.74
C GLY A 791 3.60 -15.12 -36.16
N THR A 792 3.51 -13.80 -36.26
CA THR A 792 3.70 -13.02 -37.50
C THR A 792 4.82 -12.02 -37.26
N ILE A 793 5.89 -12.11 -38.05
CA ILE A 793 7.14 -11.38 -37.88
C ILE A 793 7.46 -10.64 -39.17
N GLU A 794 7.52 -9.31 -39.14
CA GLU A 794 7.63 -8.47 -40.33
C GLU A 794 8.71 -7.40 -40.17
N ASN A 795 9.48 -7.13 -41.23
CA ASN A 795 10.48 -6.03 -41.26
C ASN A 795 11.52 -6.07 -40.11
N CYS A 796 11.80 -7.25 -39.55
CA CYS A 796 12.65 -7.40 -38.37
C CYS A 796 14.12 -7.72 -38.71
N ASN A 797 15.03 -7.24 -37.84
CA ASN A 797 16.47 -7.45 -37.98
C ASN A 797 17.00 -8.36 -36.85
N PHE A 798 17.61 -9.48 -37.22
CA PHE A 798 18.20 -10.47 -36.31
C PHE A 798 19.71 -10.53 -36.51
N VAL A 799 20.46 -9.93 -35.60
CA VAL A 799 21.90 -9.68 -35.76
C VAL A 799 22.71 -10.37 -34.64
N GLN A 800 23.67 -11.21 -35.00
CA GLN A 800 24.64 -11.81 -34.05
C GLN A 800 24.00 -12.54 -32.85
N GLN A 801 22.92 -13.31 -33.05
CA GLN A 801 22.45 -14.24 -32.02
C GLN A 801 23.46 -15.40 -31.90
N ASN A 802 24.29 -15.36 -30.86
CA ASN A 802 25.57 -16.08 -30.81
C ASN A 802 25.54 -17.43 -30.07
N GLN A 803 24.46 -17.77 -29.34
CA GLN A 803 24.40 -18.97 -28.48
C GLN A 803 23.48 -20.07 -29.00
N SER A 804 22.46 -19.72 -29.79
CA SER A 804 21.43 -20.62 -30.34
C SER A 804 20.98 -20.13 -31.72
N ALA A 805 19.85 -20.64 -32.21
CA ALA A 805 19.13 -20.03 -33.32
C ALA A 805 18.75 -18.57 -33.02
N ALA A 806 18.46 -17.77 -34.05
CA ALA A 806 17.77 -16.50 -33.87
C ALA A 806 16.27 -16.74 -33.65
N VAL A 807 15.63 -17.52 -34.50
CA VAL A 807 14.21 -17.89 -34.38
C VAL A 807 14.08 -19.40 -34.26
N GLN A 808 13.47 -19.86 -33.17
CA GLN A 808 13.08 -21.26 -32.96
C GLN A 808 11.55 -21.37 -33.09
N VAL A 809 11.10 -22.30 -33.94
CA VAL A 809 9.67 -22.55 -34.22
C VAL A 809 9.31 -23.99 -33.88
N THR A 810 8.34 -24.15 -32.98
CA THR A 810 7.59 -25.41 -32.78
C THR A 810 6.07 -25.19 -32.87
N GLY A 811 5.65 -23.98 -33.21
CA GLY A 811 4.27 -23.56 -33.43
C GLY A 811 3.99 -23.26 -34.91
N ASN A 812 3.20 -22.24 -35.18
CA ASN A 812 2.89 -21.79 -36.55
C ASN A 812 3.38 -20.34 -36.74
N VAL A 813 4.31 -20.12 -37.67
CA VAL A 813 4.99 -18.81 -37.82
C VAL A 813 5.08 -18.35 -39.28
N ASN A 814 4.74 -17.08 -39.50
CA ASN A 814 4.99 -16.35 -40.75
C ASN A 814 6.11 -15.33 -40.53
N ILE A 815 7.07 -15.28 -41.46
CA ILE A 815 8.21 -14.35 -41.46
C ILE A 815 8.25 -13.62 -42.81
N ASN A 816 8.08 -12.30 -42.82
CA ASN A 816 8.03 -11.47 -44.02
C ASN A 816 9.11 -10.38 -43.97
N GLU A 817 9.80 -10.12 -45.08
CA GLU A 817 10.71 -8.96 -45.25
C GLU A 817 11.80 -8.84 -44.16
N CYS A 818 12.25 -9.97 -43.59
CA CYS A 818 13.17 -10.00 -42.45
C CYS A 818 14.63 -10.20 -42.85
N ASN A 819 15.55 -9.71 -42.02
CA ASN A 819 16.99 -9.76 -42.27
C ASN A 819 17.73 -10.48 -41.12
N PHE A 820 18.41 -11.57 -41.45
CA PHE A 820 19.19 -12.41 -40.56
C PHE A 820 20.68 -12.27 -40.90
N ASN A 821 21.46 -11.62 -40.03
CA ASN A 821 22.90 -11.43 -40.21
C ASN A 821 23.73 -12.03 -39.06
N GLU A 822 24.77 -12.79 -39.40
CA GLU A 822 25.81 -13.27 -38.47
C GLU A 822 25.33 -14.14 -37.28
N ASN A 823 24.16 -14.78 -37.38
CA ASN A 823 23.61 -15.64 -36.32
C ASN A 823 24.29 -17.02 -36.31
N SER A 824 24.26 -17.74 -35.18
CA SER A 824 24.78 -19.12 -35.11
C SER A 824 23.94 -20.07 -35.98
N ILE A 825 22.63 -20.05 -35.78
CA ILE A 825 21.62 -20.53 -36.75
C ILE A 825 20.63 -19.37 -36.94
N ALA A 826 20.09 -19.14 -38.15
CA ALA A 826 19.08 -18.11 -38.33
C ALA A 826 17.68 -18.62 -37.93
N CYS A 827 17.15 -19.65 -38.59
CA CYS A 827 15.89 -20.30 -38.19
C CYS A 827 16.08 -21.81 -37.94
N THR A 828 15.55 -22.31 -36.81
CA THR A 828 15.36 -23.75 -36.56
C THR A 828 13.85 -24.03 -36.42
N ILE A 829 13.29 -24.86 -37.29
CA ILE A 829 11.90 -25.31 -37.29
C ILE A 829 11.91 -26.77 -36.84
N SER A 830 11.07 -27.15 -35.86
CA SER A 830 11.04 -28.53 -35.37
C SER A 830 9.82 -28.91 -34.52
N ASP A 831 9.74 -30.18 -34.11
CA ASP A 831 8.69 -30.74 -33.24
C ASP A 831 7.26 -30.57 -33.80
N GLY A 832 7.11 -30.71 -35.12
CA GLY A 832 5.84 -30.45 -35.82
C GLY A 832 5.55 -28.96 -36.08
N GLY A 833 6.54 -28.07 -35.87
CA GLY A 833 6.43 -26.66 -36.23
C GLY A 833 6.23 -26.43 -37.73
N ASN A 834 5.49 -25.38 -38.06
CA ASN A 834 5.22 -24.93 -39.42
C ASN A 834 5.71 -23.48 -39.58
N CYS A 835 6.57 -23.22 -40.57
CA CYS A 835 7.14 -21.89 -40.81
C CYS A 835 7.11 -21.51 -42.29
N GLN A 836 6.40 -20.43 -42.63
CA GLN A 836 6.50 -19.77 -43.93
C GLN A 836 7.39 -18.53 -43.83
N ILE A 837 8.34 -18.41 -44.76
CA ILE A 837 9.33 -17.33 -44.83
C ILE A 837 9.26 -16.72 -46.22
N ASN A 838 8.93 -15.43 -46.33
CA ASN A 838 8.80 -14.71 -47.58
C ASN A 838 9.77 -13.52 -47.61
N ASP A 839 10.32 -13.23 -48.80
CA ASP A 839 11.02 -11.97 -49.12
C ASP A 839 12.18 -11.61 -48.15
N SER A 840 12.78 -12.63 -47.52
CA SER A 840 13.69 -12.49 -46.39
C SER A 840 15.14 -12.81 -46.76
N LYS A 841 16.07 -12.14 -46.07
CA LYS A 841 17.51 -12.16 -46.36
C LYS A 841 18.29 -12.87 -45.24
N PHE A 842 19.16 -13.79 -45.61
CA PHE A 842 19.99 -14.60 -44.72
C PHE A 842 21.46 -14.44 -45.14
N THR A 843 22.26 -13.84 -44.26
CA THR A 843 23.65 -13.47 -44.54
C THR A 843 24.58 -13.90 -43.41
N LEU A 844 25.75 -14.41 -43.78
CA LEU A 844 26.90 -14.63 -42.87
C LEU A 844 26.57 -15.46 -41.60
N SER A 845 25.46 -16.19 -41.57
CA SER A 845 25.06 -16.98 -40.41
C SER A 845 25.71 -18.37 -40.48
N GLY A 846 25.74 -19.14 -39.41
CA GLY A 846 26.30 -20.49 -39.40
C GLY A 846 25.52 -21.40 -40.33
N THR A 847 24.36 -21.85 -39.87
CA THR A 847 23.31 -22.48 -40.69
C THR A 847 22.20 -21.46 -40.91
N HIS A 848 21.59 -21.41 -42.09
CA HIS A 848 20.52 -20.46 -42.38
C HIS A 848 19.15 -21.03 -41.98
N ILE A 849 18.79 -22.20 -42.48
CA ILE A 849 17.57 -22.92 -42.11
C ILE A 849 17.93 -24.34 -41.64
N GLU A 850 17.36 -24.76 -40.53
CA GLU A 850 17.41 -26.13 -40.02
C GLU A 850 15.97 -26.62 -39.76
N ASP A 851 15.55 -27.65 -40.49
CA ASP A 851 14.16 -28.14 -40.54
C ASP A 851 14.13 -29.64 -40.19
N VAL A 852 13.78 -29.96 -38.93
CA VAL A 852 14.04 -31.27 -38.32
C VAL A 852 12.93 -31.71 -37.37
N ARG A 853 12.70 -33.02 -37.20
CA ARG A 853 11.68 -33.60 -36.30
C ARG A 853 10.25 -33.29 -36.76
N SER A 854 9.94 -33.78 -37.96
CA SER A 854 8.60 -33.77 -38.59
C SER A 854 7.97 -32.39 -38.78
N SER A 855 8.77 -31.36 -39.09
CA SER A 855 8.29 -30.00 -39.37
C SER A 855 8.00 -29.73 -40.86
N ASP A 856 7.31 -28.63 -41.14
CA ASP A 856 7.12 -28.09 -42.50
C ASP A 856 7.75 -26.68 -42.58
N CYS A 857 8.66 -26.45 -43.53
CA CYS A 857 9.23 -25.13 -43.81
C CYS A 857 9.04 -24.74 -45.28
N THR A 858 8.56 -23.52 -45.55
CA THR A 858 8.41 -22.97 -46.90
C THR A 858 9.11 -21.62 -47.02
N CYS A 859 10.11 -21.51 -47.89
CA CYS A 859 10.77 -20.24 -48.22
C CYS A 859 10.39 -19.79 -49.64
N ILE A 860 9.98 -18.51 -49.79
CA ILE A 860 9.60 -17.90 -51.07
C ILE A 860 10.37 -16.59 -51.28
N ASN A 861 11.00 -16.41 -52.44
CA ASN A 861 11.75 -15.21 -52.83
C ASN A 861 12.87 -14.81 -51.82
N CYS A 862 13.44 -15.77 -51.10
CA CYS A 862 14.45 -15.52 -50.08
C CYS A 862 15.88 -15.53 -50.64
N GLU A 863 16.75 -14.67 -50.10
CA GLU A 863 18.19 -14.64 -50.42
C GLU A 863 19.00 -15.28 -49.30
N PHE A 864 19.83 -16.26 -49.62
CA PHE A 864 20.75 -16.95 -48.73
C PHE A 864 22.18 -16.78 -49.25
N SER A 865 23.05 -16.08 -48.50
CA SER A 865 24.45 -15.90 -48.90
C SER A 865 25.48 -16.08 -47.78
N LYS A 866 26.57 -16.78 -48.11
CA LYS A 866 27.79 -16.92 -47.28
C LYS A 866 27.56 -17.63 -45.93
N ALA A 867 26.87 -18.77 -45.96
CA ALA A 867 26.74 -19.64 -44.79
C ALA A 867 28.12 -20.11 -44.28
N LYS A 868 28.37 -19.96 -42.97
CA LYS A 868 29.68 -20.24 -42.34
C LYS A 868 29.86 -21.72 -41.96
N ASN A 869 28.77 -22.43 -41.67
CA ASN A 869 28.80 -23.86 -41.41
C ASN A 869 28.93 -24.64 -42.73
N GLU A 870 29.08 -25.97 -42.64
CA GLU A 870 29.29 -26.82 -43.81
C GLU A 870 28.05 -26.83 -44.73
N VAL A 871 26.87 -26.95 -44.15
CA VAL A 871 25.57 -26.92 -44.83
C VAL A 871 24.93 -25.54 -44.64
N GLY A 872 24.46 -24.92 -45.73
CA GLY A 872 23.70 -23.67 -45.67
C GLY A 872 22.26 -23.85 -45.19
N ILE A 873 21.54 -24.81 -45.77
CA ILE A 873 20.16 -25.17 -45.41
C ILE A 873 20.07 -26.70 -45.21
N HIS A 874 19.52 -27.13 -44.08
CA HIS A 874 19.41 -28.54 -43.70
C HIS A 874 17.94 -28.95 -43.48
N VAL A 875 17.52 -30.08 -44.07
CA VAL A 875 16.21 -30.69 -43.81
C VAL A 875 16.36 -32.20 -43.55
N ALA A 876 15.80 -32.70 -42.45
CA ALA A 876 15.95 -34.10 -42.03
C ALA A 876 14.78 -34.60 -41.17
N GLU A 877 14.86 -35.84 -40.69
CA GLU A 877 13.96 -36.41 -39.66
C GLU A 877 12.46 -36.29 -39.98
N ASN A 878 12.06 -36.73 -41.19
CA ASN A 878 10.69 -36.71 -41.73
C ASN A 878 10.07 -35.32 -41.98
N SER A 879 10.87 -34.25 -41.93
CA SER A 879 10.42 -32.88 -42.21
C SER A 879 10.33 -32.61 -43.72
N ARG A 880 9.64 -31.52 -44.11
CA ARG A 880 9.48 -31.07 -45.49
C ARG A 880 9.94 -29.63 -45.66
N LEU A 881 10.95 -29.45 -46.51
CA LEU A 881 11.39 -28.14 -46.96
C LEU A 881 10.90 -27.85 -48.39
N THR A 882 10.26 -26.69 -48.56
CA THR A 882 9.87 -26.14 -49.86
C THR A 882 10.64 -24.84 -50.11
N LEU A 883 11.33 -24.74 -51.24
CA LEU A 883 12.05 -23.56 -51.69
C LEU A 883 11.49 -23.10 -53.04
N ARG A 884 11.06 -21.83 -53.12
CA ARG A 884 10.50 -21.23 -54.33
C ARG A 884 11.18 -19.90 -54.64
N GLU A 885 11.68 -19.77 -55.86
CA GLU A 885 12.23 -18.51 -56.39
C GLU A 885 13.40 -17.95 -55.52
N CYS A 886 14.03 -18.81 -54.71
CA CYS A 886 15.08 -18.46 -53.76
C CYS A 886 16.47 -18.41 -54.41
N ASN A 887 17.32 -17.49 -53.95
CA ASN A 887 18.72 -17.35 -54.37
C ASN A 887 19.65 -17.87 -53.26
N ILE A 888 20.47 -18.90 -53.54
CA ILE A 888 21.39 -19.51 -52.57
C ILE A 888 22.83 -19.40 -53.08
N SER A 889 23.75 -18.91 -52.25
CA SER A 889 25.13 -18.62 -52.68
C SER A 889 26.21 -18.83 -51.61
N SER A 890 27.40 -19.26 -52.06
CA SER A 890 28.64 -19.25 -51.28
C SER A 890 28.63 -20.04 -49.96
N SER A 891 27.98 -21.21 -49.92
CA SER A 891 28.03 -22.12 -48.76
C SER A 891 29.32 -22.97 -48.74
N LYS A 892 29.81 -23.38 -47.56
CA LYS A 892 31.14 -23.98 -47.38
C LYS A 892 31.30 -25.39 -47.98
N LEU A 893 30.36 -26.32 -47.72
CA LEU A 893 30.34 -27.68 -48.28
C LEU A 893 29.15 -27.83 -49.23
N ALA A 894 27.92 -27.71 -48.72
CA ALA A 894 26.68 -27.85 -49.47
C ALA A 894 25.79 -26.61 -49.30
N ALA A 895 25.12 -26.15 -50.36
CA ALA A 895 24.10 -25.11 -50.23
C ALA A 895 22.85 -25.64 -49.53
N VAL A 896 22.35 -26.79 -49.96
CA VAL A 896 21.23 -27.52 -49.33
C VAL A 896 21.67 -28.96 -49.05
N SER A 897 21.34 -29.49 -47.88
CA SER A 897 21.44 -30.91 -47.56
C SER A 897 20.08 -31.43 -47.10
N ALA A 898 19.55 -32.41 -47.83
CA ALA A 898 18.24 -33.00 -47.59
C ALA A 898 18.36 -34.49 -47.28
N GLU A 899 17.88 -34.88 -46.11
CA GLU A 899 17.71 -36.28 -45.67
C GLU A 899 16.22 -36.65 -45.51
N ALA A 900 15.31 -35.71 -45.82
CA ALA A 900 13.85 -35.88 -45.84
C ALA A 900 13.24 -35.22 -47.12
N GLU A 901 11.99 -34.78 -47.09
CA GLU A 901 11.30 -34.26 -48.29
C GLU A 901 11.84 -32.87 -48.69
N ILE A 902 12.24 -32.71 -49.95
CA ILE A 902 12.76 -31.47 -50.52
C ILE A 902 12.06 -31.14 -51.84
N ASN A 903 11.37 -30.00 -51.88
CA ASN A 903 10.72 -29.46 -53.07
C ASN A 903 11.37 -28.12 -53.44
N MET A 904 11.89 -28.00 -54.66
CA MET A 904 12.61 -26.81 -55.13
C MET A 904 12.12 -26.40 -56.52
N THR A 905 11.63 -25.16 -56.66
CA THR A 905 11.17 -24.62 -57.95
C THR A 905 11.69 -23.21 -58.20
N GLY A 906 12.25 -22.96 -59.39
CA GLY A 906 12.69 -21.63 -59.82
C GLY A 906 13.86 -21.03 -59.02
N CYS A 907 14.53 -21.81 -58.17
CA CYS A 907 15.63 -21.35 -57.34
C CYS A 907 16.95 -21.27 -58.11
N LYS A 908 17.86 -20.37 -57.70
CA LYS A 908 19.23 -20.27 -58.24
C LYS A 908 20.27 -20.57 -57.17
N ILE A 909 21.15 -21.55 -57.42
CA ILE A 909 22.11 -22.09 -56.45
C ILE A 909 23.53 -21.98 -57.01
N VAL A 910 24.35 -21.10 -56.45
CA VAL A 910 25.64 -20.69 -57.05
C VAL A 910 26.84 -20.74 -56.11
N GLN A 911 28.00 -21.07 -56.68
CA GLN A 911 29.31 -20.93 -56.03
C GLN A 911 29.42 -21.66 -54.67
N SER A 912 28.68 -22.75 -54.47
CA SER A 912 28.78 -23.58 -53.27
C SER A 912 30.08 -24.40 -53.29
N GLY A 913 30.77 -24.48 -52.16
CA GLY A 913 32.17 -24.95 -52.09
C GLY A 913 32.41 -26.37 -52.60
N ARG A 914 31.44 -27.29 -52.46
CA ARG A 914 31.48 -28.61 -53.10
C ARG A 914 30.17 -29.03 -53.76
N ILE A 915 29.01 -28.78 -53.16
CA ILE A 915 27.73 -29.35 -53.61
C ILE A 915 26.66 -28.26 -53.66
N GLY A 916 25.82 -28.24 -54.70
CA GLY A 916 24.59 -27.44 -54.68
C GLY A 916 23.56 -28.04 -53.74
N LEU A 917 23.00 -29.19 -54.11
CA LEU A 917 22.07 -29.99 -53.31
C LEU A 917 22.66 -31.39 -53.02
N LEU A 918 22.72 -31.76 -51.75
CA LEU A 918 23.05 -33.12 -51.28
C LEU A 918 21.76 -33.86 -50.88
N CYS A 919 21.56 -35.06 -51.39
CA CYS A 919 20.38 -35.90 -51.17
C CYS A 919 20.79 -37.22 -50.46
N GLY A 920 20.40 -37.36 -49.19
CA GLY A 920 20.68 -38.50 -48.30
C GLY A 920 19.69 -39.67 -48.42
N ASP A 921 19.85 -40.69 -47.57
CA ASP A 921 19.12 -41.98 -47.67
C ASP A 921 17.58 -41.82 -47.57
N GLY A 922 17.06 -40.89 -46.77
CA GLY A 922 15.61 -40.60 -46.65
C GLY A 922 15.04 -39.59 -47.66
N SER A 923 15.87 -39.04 -48.54
CA SER A 923 15.48 -37.90 -49.38
C SER A 923 14.50 -38.25 -50.51
N ASN A 924 13.48 -37.41 -50.67
CA ASN A 924 12.47 -37.51 -51.72
C ASN A 924 11.93 -36.11 -52.08
N GLY A 925 10.94 -36.03 -52.98
CA GLY A 925 10.39 -34.76 -53.47
C GLY A 925 10.83 -34.40 -54.89
N SER A 926 10.72 -33.12 -55.26
CA SER A 926 10.91 -32.65 -56.64
C SER A 926 11.76 -31.38 -56.73
N VAL A 927 12.86 -31.47 -57.47
CA VAL A 927 13.78 -30.39 -57.84
C VAL A 927 13.53 -30.06 -59.31
N HIS A 928 12.76 -29.01 -59.57
CA HIS A 928 12.21 -28.67 -60.88
C HIS A 928 12.55 -27.24 -61.34
N GLN A 929 12.99 -27.05 -62.59
CA GLN A 929 13.23 -25.73 -63.20
C GLN A 929 14.15 -24.79 -62.39
N ASN A 930 15.15 -25.33 -61.68
CA ASN A 930 16.15 -24.56 -60.93
C ASN A 930 17.43 -24.33 -61.77
N GLU A 931 18.24 -23.34 -61.38
CA GLU A 931 19.53 -23.04 -62.01
C GLU A 931 20.69 -23.24 -61.02
N PHE A 932 21.49 -24.28 -61.23
CA PHE A 932 22.71 -24.53 -60.46
C PHE A 932 23.93 -24.11 -61.28
N GLU A 933 24.76 -23.21 -60.77
CA GLU A 933 25.87 -22.63 -61.53
C GLU A 933 27.18 -22.54 -60.73
N SER A 934 28.25 -23.12 -61.28
CA SER A 934 29.62 -23.04 -60.74
C SER A 934 29.76 -23.55 -59.29
N ASN A 935 28.97 -24.55 -58.90
CA ASN A 935 29.16 -25.26 -57.64
C ASN A 935 30.38 -26.20 -57.75
N GLY A 936 30.98 -26.53 -56.61
CA GLY A 936 32.32 -27.11 -56.50
C GLY A 936 32.50 -28.44 -57.24
N ASP A 937 32.28 -29.57 -56.59
CA ASP A 937 32.29 -30.88 -57.24
C ASP A 937 31.06 -31.04 -58.15
N CYS A 938 29.85 -30.75 -57.66
CA CYS A 938 28.63 -30.98 -58.42
C CYS A 938 27.44 -30.07 -58.07
N SER A 939 26.46 -30.01 -58.98
CA SER A 939 25.19 -29.32 -58.74
C SER A 939 24.26 -30.13 -57.84
N VAL A 940 24.08 -31.43 -58.12
CA VAL A 940 23.31 -32.35 -57.27
C VAL A 940 24.12 -33.62 -56.97
N GLN A 941 24.12 -34.05 -55.71
CA GLN A 941 24.72 -35.33 -55.28
C GLN A 941 23.68 -36.19 -54.57
N CYS A 942 23.27 -37.29 -55.18
CA CYS A 942 22.44 -38.31 -54.54
C CYS A 942 23.34 -39.39 -53.96
N ILE A 943 23.48 -39.43 -52.64
CA ILE A 943 24.14 -40.54 -51.93
C ILE A 943 23.14 -41.62 -51.49
N GLY A 944 21.86 -41.28 -51.45
CA GLY A 944 20.72 -42.18 -51.31
C GLY A 944 19.44 -41.53 -51.87
N GLY A 945 18.27 -41.97 -51.41
CA GLY A 945 16.98 -41.37 -51.74
C GLY A 945 16.50 -41.55 -53.19
N SER A 946 15.36 -40.91 -53.50
CA SER A 946 14.62 -41.05 -54.77
C SER A 946 14.09 -39.71 -55.33
N VAL A 947 14.75 -38.60 -54.99
CA VAL A 947 14.42 -37.23 -55.44
C VAL A 947 14.31 -37.15 -56.97
N LYS A 948 13.30 -36.44 -57.47
CA LYS A 948 13.14 -36.15 -58.90
C LYS A 948 13.92 -34.89 -59.27
N ILE A 949 14.77 -34.96 -60.28
CA ILE A 949 15.61 -33.86 -60.79
C ILE A 949 15.16 -33.60 -62.23
N ILE A 950 14.29 -32.61 -62.44
CA ILE A 950 13.55 -32.40 -63.71
C ILE A 950 13.73 -30.98 -64.26
N GLU A 951 14.07 -30.83 -65.54
CA GLU A 951 14.14 -29.52 -66.26
C GLU A 951 15.08 -28.46 -65.65
N ASN A 952 16.05 -28.85 -64.82
CA ASN A 952 17.01 -27.92 -64.21
C ASN A 952 18.15 -27.58 -65.19
N LYS A 953 18.78 -26.41 -64.99
CA LYS A 953 20.06 -26.07 -65.61
C LYS A 953 21.20 -26.42 -64.65
N LEU A 954 22.16 -27.22 -65.10
CA LEU A 954 23.22 -27.81 -64.28
C LEU A 954 24.59 -27.48 -64.89
N LEU A 955 25.16 -26.35 -64.46
CA LEU A 955 26.15 -25.58 -65.24
C LEU A 955 27.51 -25.40 -64.54
N LYS A 956 28.60 -25.52 -65.31
CA LYS A 956 29.97 -25.06 -64.97
C LYS A 956 30.62 -25.71 -63.73
N ASN A 957 30.18 -26.89 -63.31
CA ASN A 957 30.68 -27.57 -62.09
C ASN A 957 32.06 -28.22 -62.31
N ASN A 958 32.90 -28.35 -61.27
CA ASN A 958 34.26 -28.89 -61.42
C ASN A 958 34.34 -30.41 -61.60
N LYS A 959 33.25 -31.17 -61.39
CA LYS A 959 33.16 -32.58 -61.75
C LYS A 959 31.86 -32.89 -62.50
N PHE A 960 30.72 -32.83 -61.82
CA PHE A 960 29.47 -33.43 -62.29
C PHE A 960 28.29 -32.46 -62.32
N GLY A 961 27.33 -32.67 -63.22
CA GLY A 961 26.00 -32.06 -63.08
C GLY A 961 25.22 -32.77 -61.96
N VAL A 962 24.91 -34.05 -62.18
CA VAL A 962 24.35 -34.98 -61.18
C VAL A 962 25.37 -36.09 -60.89
N PHE A 963 25.58 -36.40 -59.61
CA PHE A 963 26.25 -37.61 -59.15
C PHE A 963 25.25 -38.52 -58.43
N MET A 964 25.31 -39.82 -58.67
CA MET A 964 24.41 -40.83 -58.09
C MET A 964 25.23 -42.00 -57.53
N SER A 965 25.06 -42.32 -56.24
CA SER A 965 25.63 -43.54 -55.65
C SER A 965 24.88 -44.78 -56.12
N ALA A 966 25.50 -45.94 -55.93
CA ALA A 966 24.89 -47.25 -56.18
C ALA A 966 23.63 -47.53 -55.34
N LYS A 967 23.43 -46.80 -54.21
CA LYS A 967 22.21 -46.87 -53.38
C LYS A 967 21.07 -45.99 -53.88
N SER A 968 21.38 -44.91 -54.60
CA SER A 968 20.42 -43.87 -54.95
C SER A 968 19.52 -44.28 -56.14
N SER A 969 18.28 -43.81 -56.13
CA SER A 969 17.29 -44.05 -57.20
C SER A 969 16.56 -42.78 -57.68
N PRO A 970 17.25 -41.63 -57.90
CA PRO A 970 16.62 -40.42 -58.41
C PRO A 970 16.16 -40.57 -59.86
N ALA A 971 15.12 -39.82 -60.24
CA ALA A 971 14.74 -39.62 -61.64
C ALA A 971 15.47 -38.37 -62.19
N VAL A 972 16.05 -38.45 -63.40
CA VAL A 972 16.85 -37.36 -63.99
C VAL A 972 16.39 -37.10 -65.42
N GLU A 973 15.50 -36.13 -65.61
CA GLU A 973 14.73 -35.94 -66.85
C GLU A 973 14.75 -34.47 -67.32
N GLY A 974 14.80 -34.21 -68.63
CA GLY A 974 14.68 -32.85 -69.21
C GLY A 974 15.79 -31.83 -68.87
N ASN A 975 16.76 -32.17 -68.01
CA ASN A 975 17.77 -31.22 -67.52
C ASN A 975 18.75 -30.76 -68.62
N ILE A 976 19.13 -29.48 -68.58
CA ILE A 976 20.13 -28.86 -69.44
C ILE A 976 21.48 -28.87 -68.72
N PHE A 977 22.52 -29.43 -69.37
CA PHE A 977 23.87 -29.50 -68.82
C PHE A 977 24.85 -28.73 -69.69
N GLU A 978 25.72 -27.90 -69.08
CA GLU A 978 26.73 -27.14 -69.82
C GLU A 978 28.04 -27.01 -69.03
N LYS A 979 29.19 -27.18 -69.72
CA LYS A 979 30.55 -26.87 -69.19
C LYS A 979 30.93 -27.56 -67.86
N ASN A 980 30.32 -28.71 -67.55
CA ASN A 980 30.73 -29.59 -66.45
C ASN A 980 32.04 -30.32 -66.82
N LYS A 981 33.03 -30.37 -65.92
CA LYS A 981 34.40 -30.74 -66.30
C LYS A 981 34.70 -32.24 -66.44
N LEU A 982 33.98 -33.14 -65.76
CA LEU A 982 34.21 -34.60 -65.86
C LEU A 982 33.04 -35.32 -66.55
N ALA A 983 31.80 -35.09 -66.10
CA ALA A 983 30.61 -35.66 -66.74
C ALA A 983 29.36 -34.80 -66.48
N ASN A 984 28.31 -34.98 -67.28
CA ASN A 984 27.01 -34.37 -67.01
C ASN A 984 26.25 -35.16 -65.93
N ILE A 985 26.21 -36.49 -66.06
CA ILE A 985 25.66 -37.42 -65.08
C ILE A 985 26.73 -38.48 -64.78
N TRP A 986 26.96 -38.79 -63.51
CA TRP A 986 27.77 -39.92 -63.05
C TRP A 986 26.94 -40.87 -62.20
N ARG A 987 27.16 -42.18 -62.35
CA ARG A 987 26.62 -43.24 -61.50
C ARG A 987 27.73 -44.18 -61.07
N GLU A 988 27.76 -44.55 -59.79
CA GLU A 988 28.58 -45.65 -59.25
C GLU A 988 27.99 -47.03 -59.60
#